data_AF-A0A6G0URX0-F1
#
_entry.id   AF-A0A6G0URX0-F1
#
_cell.length_a   1.000
_cell.length_b   1.000
_cell.length_c   1.000
_cell.angle_alpha   90.00
_cell.angle_beta   90.00
_cell.angle_gamma   90.00
#
_symmetry.space_group_name_H-M   'P 1'
#
loop_
_entity.id
_entity.type
_entity.pdbx_description
1 polymer ?
#
loop_
_entity_poly.entity_id
_entity_poly.type
_entity_poly.pdbx_seq_one_letter_code
_entity_poly.pdbx_strand_id
1 'polypeptide(L)'
;MENKKNNESEWRYFVSLKDYLAIKDYAFLCIGSVLAIFTGAGIPHLVCVVGWLLNVFVMVEPTSEVFRSKTTPLLLYFVSASIVLGIIAFLQFFCFRLVALKVSRRIRRKYFQLLVSQKIDFFQNTVSGEENSRFEGDIEKFSKALMESLPNLVSTVSQMVSALLISLNLSTRLSLPIMGLGLFCIFWFSAFNLFLNSESKREQKINKKTLEALKTSSGFRSHCETQFSSGIKKSVFSGILAGSSQLFIYSSMGLGALYGNWLIDNDLLIYPGSIFIIACTIVPASMRFGQIFLNFSNFYELRSIFKHFQKFAKKESNSTVIQIDSENPPEYWPNSELKRKNFILSFFKNEVGFFQEGFRQKNSSIFIQLKKSAFKKKLYGLGFLFCLVFAVAPPTFTKLNGDLYEFYQIGRTEPFFSDGVTISWKYLVAGVITCLAGILCTIIYTRNGELIAKEVRFMVYTDFTTKYGPNLSEPLRRSMVPLILKSANQCKSVFDSRLSAFTVGVFSLAFGFAFVFEKNVPSAFVCSICFGLQAMVQYFIFRIADVQLKRAVSEKNEKAKTSITAFENMTDAEVRDKLPEIRKGYDGYLRFAFHRLSSVIGTEALRFAFIVAVPQVTQAISYVVGCFLVVEGLVRPVVLYKVVQTLYMSAFSIATIAQFNTDVHQARIGAVDLNDVIGEDDLESHNSSIRSGANIVHPSAA
;
A
#
# COMPACT_ATOMS: atom_id res chain seq x y z
N MET A 1 -26.75 -15.06 -29.24
CA MET A 1 -27.62 -14.64 -28.12
C MET A 1 -27.10 -15.03 -26.73
N GLU A 2 -26.06 -15.86 -26.60
CA GLU A 2 -25.42 -16.20 -25.31
C GLU A 2 -24.69 -15.03 -24.62
N ASN A 3 -24.14 -14.07 -25.38
CA ASN A 3 -23.47 -12.90 -24.78
C ASN A 3 -24.43 -11.90 -24.11
N LYS A 4 -25.73 -11.87 -24.46
CA LYS A 4 -26.72 -11.03 -23.77
C LYS A 4 -27.19 -11.64 -22.44
N LYS A 5 -27.35 -12.96 -22.37
CA LYS A 5 -27.72 -13.67 -21.12
C LYS A 5 -26.62 -13.63 -20.07
N ASN A 6 -25.34 -13.64 -20.47
CA ASN A 6 -24.25 -13.43 -19.52
C ASN A 6 -24.26 -12.00 -18.96
N ASN A 7 -24.48 -10.97 -19.78
CA ASN A 7 -24.54 -9.57 -19.33
C ASN A 7 -25.75 -9.25 -18.43
N GLU A 8 -26.91 -9.85 -18.67
CA GLU A 8 -28.08 -9.72 -17.77
C GLU A 8 -27.85 -10.41 -16.41
N SER A 9 -27.01 -11.45 -16.36
CA SER A 9 -26.60 -12.05 -15.09
C SER A 9 -25.64 -11.14 -14.31
N GLU A 10 -24.84 -10.32 -14.98
CA GLU A 10 -23.79 -9.49 -14.34
C GLU A 10 -24.36 -8.38 -13.45
N TRP A 11 -25.41 -7.70 -13.93
CA TRP A 11 -26.11 -6.67 -13.16
C TRP A 11 -26.91 -7.23 -11.99
N ARG A 12 -27.41 -8.46 -12.08
CA ARG A 12 -28.14 -9.12 -10.97
C ARG A 12 -27.27 -9.34 -9.72
N TYR A 13 -25.93 -9.41 -9.85
CA TYR A 13 -25.02 -9.54 -8.70
C TYR A 13 -24.82 -8.22 -7.96
N PHE A 14 -24.74 -7.09 -8.68
CA PHE A 14 -24.77 -5.75 -8.06
C PHE A 14 -26.14 -5.44 -7.44
N VAL A 15 -27.22 -5.95 -8.05
CA VAL A 15 -28.58 -5.87 -7.49
C VAL A 15 -28.74 -6.71 -6.22
N SER A 16 -27.98 -7.80 -6.03
CA SER A 16 -27.98 -8.54 -4.76
C SER A 16 -27.24 -7.80 -3.62
N LEU A 17 -26.36 -6.84 -3.95
CA LEU A 17 -25.78 -5.93 -2.95
C LEU A 17 -26.85 -5.02 -2.35
N LYS A 18 -27.86 -4.66 -3.15
CA LYS A 18 -28.99 -3.80 -2.77
C LYS A 18 -29.74 -4.33 -1.54
N ASP A 19 -29.80 -5.65 -1.38
CA ASP A 19 -30.44 -6.31 -0.25
C ASP A 19 -29.70 -6.05 1.08
N TYR A 20 -28.43 -5.63 1.02
CA TYR A 20 -27.57 -5.40 2.18
C TYR A 20 -27.26 -3.92 2.44
N LEU A 21 -27.55 -3.02 1.49
CA LEU A 21 -27.34 -1.58 1.63
C LEU A 21 -28.66 -0.89 2.00
N ALA A 22 -28.67 -0.12 3.09
CA ALA A 22 -29.80 0.73 3.42
C ALA A 22 -29.72 2.02 2.59
N ILE A 23 -30.86 2.71 2.41
CA ILE A 23 -30.95 3.98 1.68
C ILE A 23 -29.94 5.02 2.21
N LYS A 24 -29.74 5.06 3.54
CA LYS A 24 -28.75 5.94 4.18
C LYS A 24 -27.31 5.62 3.73
N ASP A 25 -26.98 4.36 3.47
CA ASP A 25 -25.62 3.98 3.04
C ASP A 25 -25.37 4.36 1.58
N TYR A 26 -26.40 4.31 0.74
CA TYR A 26 -26.33 4.86 -0.62
C TYR A 26 -26.08 6.36 -0.60
N ALA A 27 -26.74 7.12 0.29
CA ALA A 27 -26.45 8.54 0.45
C ALA A 27 -24.98 8.80 0.84
N PHE A 28 -24.43 8.07 1.81
CA PHE A 28 -23.01 8.19 2.19
C PHE A 28 -22.05 7.78 1.05
N LEU A 29 -22.39 6.76 0.25
CA LEU A 29 -21.60 6.37 -0.91
C LEU A 29 -21.62 7.45 -1.99
N CYS A 30 -22.79 8.04 -2.29
CA CYS A 30 -22.92 9.14 -3.25
C CYS A 30 -22.12 10.36 -2.80
N ILE A 31 -22.26 10.77 -1.54
CA ILE A 31 -21.48 11.88 -0.96
C ILE A 31 -19.98 11.56 -1.03
N GLY A 32 -19.57 10.35 -0.63
CA GLY A 32 -18.19 9.89 -0.69
C GLY A 32 -17.63 9.92 -2.12
N SER A 33 -18.40 9.49 -3.12
CA SER A 33 -18.02 9.52 -4.53
C SER A 33 -17.85 10.94 -5.06
N VAL A 34 -18.75 11.87 -4.71
CA VAL A 34 -18.61 13.30 -5.07
C VAL A 34 -17.33 13.88 -4.47
N LEU A 35 -17.08 13.61 -3.18
CA LEU A 35 -15.83 14.03 -2.52
C LEU A 35 -14.59 13.41 -3.18
N ALA A 36 -14.67 12.14 -3.60
CA ALA A 36 -13.59 11.46 -4.31
C ALA A 36 -13.28 12.11 -5.68
N ILE A 37 -14.29 12.67 -6.35
CA ILE A 37 -14.08 13.44 -7.59
C ILE A 37 -13.25 14.69 -7.26
N PHE A 38 -13.62 15.45 -6.22
CA PHE A 38 -12.87 16.65 -5.83
C PHE A 38 -11.45 16.34 -5.36
N THR A 39 -11.22 15.26 -4.61
CA THR A 39 -9.86 14.88 -4.21
C THR A 39 -8.98 14.46 -5.39
N GLY A 40 -9.56 13.77 -6.38
CA GLY A 40 -8.87 13.43 -7.63
C GLY A 40 -8.48 14.66 -8.45
N ALA A 41 -9.38 15.64 -8.54
CA ALA A 41 -9.16 16.90 -9.24
C ALA A 41 -8.18 17.84 -8.52
N GLY A 42 -8.05 17.71 -7.19
CA GLY A 42 -7.23 18.59 -6.37
C GLY A 42 -5.74 18.56 -6.72
N ILE A 43 -5.16 17.41 -7.04
CA ILE A 43 -3.73 17.31 -7.34
C ILE A 43 -3.36 18.07 -8.63
N PRO A 44 -4.00 17.82 -9.80
CA PRO A 44 -3.75 18.60 -11.01
C PRO A 44 -3.94 20.10 -10.82
N HIS A 45 -4.93 20.48 -10.00
CA HIS A 45 -5.21 21.88 -9.71
C HIS A 45 -4.08 22.56 -8.93
N LEU A 46 -3.51 21.90 -7.92
CA LEU A 46 -2.37 22.43 -7.16
C LEU A 46 -1.10 22.52 -8.01
N VAL A 47 -0.92 21.64 -9.00
CA VAL A 47 0.15 21.76 -10.00
C VAL A 47 -0.02 23.02 -10.87
N CYS A 48 -1.27 23.41 -11.20
CA CYS A 48 -1.53 24.65 -11.94
C CYS A 48 -1.05 25.88 -11.17
N VAL A 49 -1.29 25.92 -9.87
CA VAL A 49 -0.87 27.03 -9.01
C VAL A 49 0.65 27.19 -9.03
N VAL A 50 1.40 26.10 -8.97
CA VAL A 50 2.86 26.12 -9.10
C VAL A 50 3.29 26.62 -10.49
N GLY A 51 2.63 26.18 -11.57
CA GLY A 51 2.93 26.64 -12.92
C GLY A 51 2.61 28.12 -13.16
N TRP A 52 1.53 28.63 -12.57
CA TRP A 52 1.22 30.05 -12.58
C TRP A 52 2.23 30.87 -11.77
N LEU A 53 2.72 30.32 -10.66
CA LEU A 53 3.78 30.96 -9.87
C LEU A 53 5.09 31.04 -10.67
N LEU A 54 5.42 29.97 -11.41
CA LEU A 54 6.56 29.96 -12.35
C LEU A 54 6.43 31.04 -13.43
N ASN A 55 5.23 31.27 -13.99
CA ASN A 55 5.02 32.36 -14.94
C ASN A 55 5.38 33.72 -14.32
N VAL A 56 4.95 33.98 -13.08
CA VAL A 56 5.27 35.24 -12.39
C VAL A 56 6.78 35.35 -12.11
N PHE A 57 7.43 34.25 -11.70
CA PHE A 57 8.87 34.21 -11.41
C PHE A 57 9.77 34.49 -12.61
N VAL A 58 9.28 34.22 -13.82
CA VAL A 58 10.03 34.40 -15.07
C VAL A 58 9.67 35.73 -15.76
N MET A 59 8.39 36.09 -15.78
CA MET A 59 7.87 37.21 -16.58
C MET A 59 7.83 38.55 -15.86
N VAL A 60 8.02 38.57 -14.54
CA VAL A 60 7.89 39.78 -13.72
C VAL A 60 9.16 40.01 -12.92
N GLU A 61 9.64 41.26 -12.93
CA GLU A 61 10.80 41.65 -12.13
C GLU A 61 10.52 41.48 -10.62
N PRO A 62 11.43 40.85 -9.87
CA PRO A 62 11.19 40.44 -8.48
C PRO A 62 11.01 41.60 -7.49
N THR A 63 11.59 42.77 -7.78
CA THR A 63 11.51 43.98 -6.94
C THR A 63 10.29 44.84 -7.22
N SER A 64 9.52 44.54 -8.28
CA SER A 64 8.37 45.34 -8.67
C SER A 64 7.18 45.17 -7.70
N GLU A 65 6.41 46.24 -7.49
CA GLU A 65 5.13 46.15 -6.75
C GLU A 65 4.14 45.20 -7.46
N VAL A 66 4.24 45.12 -8.79
CA VAL A 66 3.48 44.19 -9.63
C VAL A 66 3.75 42.73 -9.23
N PHE A 67 4.99 42.37 -8.89
CA PHE A 67 5.34 41.03 -8.41
C PHE A 67 4.58 40.68 -7.12
N ARG A 68 4.56 41.60 -6.14
CA ARG A 68 3.84 41.41 -4.87
C ARG A 68 2.32 41.31 -5.09
N SER A 69 1.77 42.16 -5.96
CA SER A 69 0.33 42.17 -6.27
C SER A 69 -0.17 40.87 -6.92
N LYS A 70 0.65 40.23 -7.75
CA LYS A 70 0.31 38.96 -8.44
C LYS A 70 0.63 37.73 -7.58
N THR A 71 1.70 37.76 -6.81
CA THR A 71 2.20 36.60 -6.05
C THR A 71 1.38 36.35 -4.78
N THR A 72 1.03 37.40 -4.02
CA THR A 72 0.27 37.29 -2.77
C THR A 72 -1.07 36.54 -2.91
N PRO A 73 -1.98 36.91 -3.85
CA PRO A 73 -3.27 36.20 -3.97
C PRO A 73 -3.08 34.75 -4.42
N LEU A 74 -2.10 34.47 -5.27
CA LEU A 74 -1.81 33.12 -5.74
C LEU A 74 -1.31 32.20 -4.62
N LEU A 75 -0.47 32.71 -3.73
CA LEU A 75 0.02 31.97 -2.56
C LEU A 75 -1.07 31.74 -1.51
N LEU A 76 -1.91 32.75 -1.23
CA LEU A 76 -3.07 32.59 -0.35
C LEU A 76 -4.06 31.56 -0.89
N TYR A 77 -4.27 31.57 -2.21
CA TYR A 77 -5.02 30.53 -2.90
C TYR A 77 -4.39 29.15 -2.73
N PHE A 78 -3.06 29.04 -2.86
CA PHE A 78 -2.36 27.76 -2.70
C PHE A 78 -2.54 27.16 -1.30
N VAL A 79 -2.36 27.98 -0.25
CA VAL A 79 -2.50 27.54 1.14
C VAL A 79 -3.94 27.12 1.43
N SER A 80 -4.92 27.95 1.06
CA SER A 80 -6.34 27.66 1.30
C SER A 80 -6.82 26.42 0.52
N ALA A 81 -6.45 26.29 -0.75
CA ALA A 81 -6.80 25.13 -1.57
C ALA A 81 -6.21 23.82 -0.99
N SER A 82 -4.99 23.86 -0.45
CA SER A 82 -4.35 22.71 0.18
C SER A 82 -5.07 22.26 1.46
N ILE A 83 -5.54 23.21 2.27
CA ILE A 83 -6.32 22.94 3.49
C ILE A 83 -7.69 22.36 3.12
N VAL A 84 -8.39 22.96 2.14
CA VAL A 84 -9.68 22.48 1.66
C VAL A 84 -9.57 21.06 1.11
N LEU A 85 -8.52 20.76 0.34
CA LEU A 85 -8.26 19.40 -0.16
C LEU A 85 -8.12 18.39 0.98
N GLY A 86 -7.47 18.78 2.09
CA GLY A 86 -7.38 17.96 3.29
C GLY A 86 -8.73 17.65 3.92
N ILE A 87 -9.60 18.65 4.04
CA ILE A 87 -10.96 18.48 4.60
C ILE A 87 -11.79 17.55 3.71
N ILE A 88 -11.72 17.71 2.39
CA ILE A 88 -12.42 16.84 1.44
C ILE A 88 -11.89 15.40 1.53
N ALA A 89 -10.57 15.22 1.64
CA ALA A 89 -9.96 13.90 1.81
C ALA A 89 -10.38 13.21 3.12
N PHE A 90 -10.49 13.96 4.22
CA PHE A 90 -11.04 13.46 5.48
C PHE A 90 -12.45 12.90 5.31
N LEU A 91 -13.34 13.74 4.75
CA LEU A 91 -14.76 13.40 4.57
C LEU A 91 -14.92 12.20 3.62
N GLN A 92 -14.14 12.16 2.54
CA GLN A 92 -14.13 11.04 1.60
C GLN A 92 -13.78 9.73 2.33
N PHE A 93 -12.65 9.68 3.02
CA PHE A 93 -12.19 8.46 3.69
C PHE A 93 -13.18 8.00 4.77
N PHE A 94 -13.69 8.96 5.55
CA PHE A 94 -14.66 8.69 6.61
C PHE A 94 -15.95 8.05 6.07
N CYS A 95 -16.52 8.59 4.98
CA CYS A 95 -17.74 8.07 4.38
C CYS A 95 -17.60 6.62 3.90
N PHE A 96 -16.56 6.32 3.10
CA PHE A 96 -16.34 4.97 2.57
C PHE A 96 -16.04 3.95 3.68
N ARG A 97 -15.22 4.33 4.66
CA ARG A 97 -14.86 3.44 5.78
C ARG A 97 -16.07 3.12 6.67
N LEU A 98 -16.91 4.11 6.98
CA LEU A 98 -18.15 3.90 7.73
C LEU A 98 -19.11 2.94 7.02
N VAL A 99 -19.34 3.15 5.72
CA VAL A 99 -20.23 2.28 4.95
C VAL A 99 -19.67 0.86 4.91
N ALA A 100 -18.36 0.69 4.68
CA ALA A 100 -17.72 -0.62 4.66
C ALA A 100 -17.89 -1.40 5.97
N LEU A 101 -17.81 -0.71 7.11
CA LEU A 101 -18.02 -1.31 8.43
C LEU A 101 -19.49 -1.69 8.69
N LYS A 102 -20.44 -0.83 8.31
CA LYS A 102 -21.88 -1.12 8.42
C LYS A 102 -22.26 -2.33 7.56
N VAL A 103 -21.82 -2.36 6.31
CA VAL A 103 -22.14 -3.45 5.38
C VAL A 103 -21.46 -4.75 5.83
N SER A 104 -20.19 -4.72 6.23
CA SER A 104 -19.48 -5.89 6.76
C SER A 104 -20.21 -6.50 7.97
N ARG A 105 -20.70 -5.66 8.90
CA ARG A 105 -21.49 -6.12 10.05
C ARG A 105 -22.79 -6.81 9.63
N ARG A 106 -23.53 -6.26 8.66
CA ARG A 106 -24.80 -6.87 8.18
C ARG A 106 -24.55 -8.20 7.48
N ILE A 107 -23.50 -8.29 6.66
CA ILE A 107 -23.11 -9.53 5.98
C ILE A 107 -22.74 -10.60 7.02
N ARG A 108 -21.90 -10.27 8.01
CA ARG A 108 -21.55 -11.18 9.12
C ARG A 108 -22.78 -11.67 9.87
N ARG A 109 -23.70 -10.75 10.20
CA ARG A 109 -24.96 -11.10 10.88
C ARG A 109 -25.78 -12.09 10.06
N LYS A 110 -26.03 -11.79 8.78
CA LYS A 110 -26.84 -12.66 7.91
C LYS A 110 -26.16 -14.00 7.68
N TYR A 111 -24.84 -14.03 7.48
CA TYR A 111 -24.12 -15.29 7.39
C TYR A 111 -24.24 -16.15 8.64
N PHE A 112 -24.07 -15.56 9.81
CA PHE A 112 -24.24 -16.30 11.05
C PHE A 112 -25.65 -16.89 11.18
N GLN A 113 -26.68 -16.13 10.78
CA GLN A 113 -28.06 -16.63 10.72
C GLN A 113 -28.21 -17.82 9.75
N LEU A 114 -27.57 -17.75 8.57
CA LEU A 114 -27.58 -18.83 7.60
C LEU A 114 -26.82 -20.07 8.08
N LEU A 115 -25.69 -19.86 8.78
CA LEU A 115 -24.84 -20.92 9.30
C LEU A 115 -25.56 -21.72 10.39
N VAL A 116 -26.19 -21.02 11.32
CA VAL A 116 -26.99 -21.61 12.41
C VAL A 116 -28.23 -22.35 11.89
N SER A 117 -28.73 -22.00 10.70
CA SER A 117 -29.91 -22.65 10.08
C SER A 117 -29.55 -23.89 9.24
N GLN A 118 -28.26 -24.25 9.11
CA GLN A 118 -27.85 -25.44 8.36
C GLN A 118 -28.14 -26.74 9.11
N LYS A 119 -28.39 -27.83 8.37
CA LYS A 119 -28.57 -29.18 8.92
C LYS A 119 -27.30 -29.69 9.61
N ILE A 120 -27.45 -30.60 10.58
CA ILE A 120 -26.33 -31.25 11.28
C ILE A 120 -25.40 -31.98 10.29
N ASP A 121 -25.95 -32.61 9.25
CA ASP A 121 -25.18 -33.26 8.17
C ASP A 121 -24.21 -32.31 7.46
N PHE A 122 -24.49 -30.99 7.45
CA PHE A 122 -23.58 -30.01 6.89
C PHE A 122 -22.30 -29.89 7.72
N PHE A 123 -22.43 -29.84 9.05
CA PHE A 123 -21.32 -29.74 9.99
C PHE A 123 -20.49 -31.03 10.09
N GLN A 124 -21.08 -32.19 9.78
CA GLN A 124 -20.34 -33.46 9.71
C GLN A 124 -19.54 -33.61 8.40
N ASN A 125 -20.06 -33.05 7.29
CA ASN A 125 -19.43 -33.16 5.96
C ASN A 125 -18.48 -32.00 5.61
N THR A 126 -18.47 -30.92 6.39
CA THR A 126 -17.50 -29.83 6.24
C THR A 126 -16.63 -29.73 7.48
N VAL A 127 -15.32 -29.53 7.30
CA VAL A 127 -14.43 -29.17 8.41
C VAL A 127 -14.89 -27.80 8.91
N SER A 128 -15.67 -27.76 10.00
CA SER A 128 -16.43 -26.59 10.47
C SER A 128 -15.60 -25.29 10.56
N GLY A 129 -14.28 -25.39 10.77
CA GLY A 129 -13.36 -24.25 10.83
C GLY A 129 -12.87 -23.71 9.47
N GLU A 130 -12.81 -24.53 8.42
CA GLU A 130 -12.27 -24.11 7.11
C GLU A 130 -13.26 -23.24 6.33
N GLU A 131 -14.55 -23.58 6.35
CA GLU A 131 -15.59 -22.77 5.70
C GLU A 131 -15.83 -21.44 6.42
N ASN A 132 -15.78 -21.42 7.75
CA ASN A 132 -15.93 -20.18 8.53
C ASN A 132 -14.74 -19.22 8.30
N SER A 133 -13.51 -19.72 8.36
CA SER A 133 -12.30 -18.91 8.11
C SER A 133 -12.25 -18.39 6.66
N ARG A 134 -12.69 -19.20 5.70
CA ARG A 134 -12.85 -18.77 4.30
C ARG A 134 -13.88 -17.65 4.17
N PHE A 135 -15.02 -17.77 4.84
CA PHE A 135 -16.06 -16.75 4.78
C PHE A 135 -15.64 -15.43 5.44
N GLU A 136 -14.96 -15.49 6.58
CA GLU A 136 -14.40 -14.29 7.22
C GLU A 136 -13.40 -13.59 6.29
N GLY A 137 -12.51 -14.35 5.66
CA GLY A 137 -11.57 -13.82 4.66
C GLY A 137 -12.27 -13.19 3.46
N ASP A 138 -13.36 -13.79 2.99
CA ASP A 138 -14.19 -13.28 1.90
C ASP A 138 -14.89 -11.95 2.27
N ILE A 139 -15.41 -11.82 3.50
CA ILE A 139 -15.96 -10.54 3.99
C ILE A 139 -14.88 -9.48 4.10
N GLU A 140 -13.68 -9.83 4.56
CA GLU A 140 -12.58 -8.89 4.70
C GLU A 140 -12.14 -8.36 3.34
N LYS A 141 -12.01 -9.23 2.32
CA LYS A 141 -11.76 -8.82 0.93
C LYS A 141 -12.86 -7.91 0.40
N PHE A 142 -14.13 -8.23 0.68
CA PHE A 142 -15.26 -7.39 0.31
C PHE A 142 -15.19 -6.00 0.96
N SER A 143 -14.98 -5.95 2.26
CA SER A 143 -14.85 -4.71 3.01
C SER A 143 -13.71 -3.87 2.44
N LYS A 144 -12.54 -4.49 2.20
CA LYS A 144 -11.36 -3.86 1.61
C LYS A 144 -11.64 -3.25 0.23
N ALA A 145 -12.32 -3.97 -0.65
CA ALA A 145 -12.66 -3.46 -1.96
C ALA A 145 -13.58 -2.23 -1.90
N LEU A 146 -14.52 -2.19 -0.95
CA LEU A 146 -15.44 -1.05 -0.78
C LEU A 146 -14.74 0.19 -0.19
N MET A 147 -13.85 0.00 0.79
CA MET A 147 -13.18 1.09 1.51
C MET A 147 -11.92 1.63 0.81
N GLU A 148 -11.21 0.82 0.01
CA GLU A 148 -9.95 1.20 -0.64
C GLU A 148 -10.08 1.27 -2.16
N SER A 149 -10.57 0.19 -2.81
CA SER A 149 -10.56 0.11 -4.28
C SER A 149 -11.59 1.04 -4.94
N LEU A 150 -12.79 1.17 -4.35
CA LEU A 150 -13.84 2.04 -4.88
C LEU A 150 -13.48 3.54 -4.85
N PRO A 151 -13.09 4.15 -3.70
CA PRO A 151 -12.68 5.55 -3.68
C PRO A 151 -11.46 5.82 -4.58
N ASN A 152 -10.49 4.91 -4.63
CA ASN A 152 -9.32 5.06 -5.49
C ASN A 152 -9.67 5.02 -6.98
N LEU A 153 -10.65 4.20 -7.38
CA LEU A 153 -11.13 4.18 -8.76
C LEU A 153 -11.75 5.53 -9.15
N VAL A 154 -12.66 6.05 -8.32
CA VAL A 154 -13.34 7.33 -8.60
C VAL A 154 -12.35 8.50 -8.63
N SER A 155 -11.43 8.58 -7.66
CA SER A 155 -10.44 9.65 -7.60
C SER A 155 -9.46 9.60 -8.76
N THR A 156 -9.04 8.40 -9.20
CA THR A 156 -8.08 8.29 -10.30
C THR A 156 -8.71 8.62 -11.65
N VAL A 157 -9.96 8.22 -11.89
CA VAL A 157 -10.71 8.64 -13.08
C VAL A 157 -10.88 10.16 -13.08
N SER A 158 -11.26 10.74 -11.94
CA SER A 158 -11.38 12.20 -11.80
C SER A 158 -10.06 12.92 -12.04
N GLN A 159 -8.95 12.39 -11.51
CA GLN A 159 -7.61 12.96 -11.70
C GLN A 159 -7.22 12.99 -13.18
N MET A 160 -7.50 11.92 -13.91
CA MET A 160 -7.26 11.85 -15.36
C MET A 160 -8.09 12.88 -16.13
N VAL A 161 -9.41 12.90 -15.90
CA VAL A 161 -10.31 13.83 -16.58
C VAL A 161 -9.93 15.28 -16.29
N SER A 162 -9.61 15.59 -15.04
CA SER A 162 -9.18 16.93 -14.62
C SER A 162 -7.86 17.33 -15.28
N ALA A 163 -6.86 16.44 -15.32
CA ALA A 163 -5.59 16.69 -15.97
C ALA A 163 -5.74 16.97 -17.48
N LEU A 164 -6.60 16.22 -18.17
CA LEU A 164 -6.89 16.44 -19.59
C LEU A 164 -7.61 17.77 -19.83
N LEU A 165 -8.67 18.07 -19.07
CA LEU A 165 -9.42 19.33 -19.22
C LEU A 165 -8.53 20.55 -18.96
N ILE A 166 -7.75 20.53 -17.88
CA ILE A 166 -6.81 21.60 -17.54
C ILE A 166 -5.80 21.81 -18.67
N SER A 167 -5.19 20.73 -19.16
CA SER A 167 -4.14 20.82 -20.17
C SER A 167 -4.67 21.33 -21.50
N LEU A 168 -5.81 20.81 -21.96
CA LEU A 168 -6.46 21.23 -23.20
C LEU A 168 -6.88 22.71 -23.15
N ASN A 169 -7.33 23.21 -22.00
CA ASN A 169 -7.68 24.62 -21.82
C ASN A 169 -6.46 25.55 -21.83
N LEU A 170 -5.30 25.10 -21.33
CA LEU A 170 -4.06 25.89 -21.33
C LEU A 170 -3.46 26.02 -22.74
N SER A 171 -3.25 24.89 -23.40
CA SER A 171 -2.72 24.86 -24.77
C SER A 171 -3.07 23.54 -25.43
N THR A 172 -3.99 23.58 -26.40
CA THR A 172 -4.35 22.39 -27.19
C THR A 172 -3.15 21.86 -27.97
N ARG A 173 -2.34 22.77 -28.54
CA ARG A 173 -1.20 22.40 -29.39
C ARG A 173 -0.17 21.60 -28.60
N LEU A 174 0.26 22.10 -27.44
CA LEU A 174 1.24 21.40 -26.58
C LEU A 174 0.67 20.15 -25.91
N SER A 175 -0.63 20.15 -25.59
CA SER A 175 -1.27 19.03 -24.91
C SER A 175 -1.44 17.79 -25.78
N LEU A 176 -1.69 17.93 -27.09
CA LEU A 176 -1.89 16.80 -28.00
C LEU A 176 -0.71 15.79 -28.03
N PRO A 177 0.56 16.21 -28.25
CA PRO A 177 1.68 15.26 -28.26
C PRO A 177 1.94 14.64 -26.88
N ILE A 178 1.78 15.40 -25.80
CA ILE A 178 1.94 14.90 -24.42
C ILE A 178 0.81 13.93 -24.06
N MET A 179 -0.41 14.16 -24.55
CA MET A 179 -1.53 13.23 -24.42
C MET A 179 -1.26 11.92 -25.17
N GLY A 180 -0.63 11.97 -26.35
CA GLY A 180 -0.15 10.78 -27.06
C GLY A 180 0.80 9.93 -26.21
N LEU A 181 1.79 10.58 -25.57
CA LEU A 181 2.65 9.92 -24.57
C LEU A 181 1.84 9.38 -23.39
N GLY A 182 0.87 10.15 -22.88
CA GLY A 182 -0.01 9.77 -21.79
C GLY A 182 -0.86 8.53 -22.10
N LEU A 183 -1.38 8.37 -23.31
CA LEU A 183 -2.12 7.17 -23.73
C LEU A 183 -1.21 5.95 -23.81
N PHE A 184 0.00 6.12 -24.35
CA PHE A 184 1.01 5.06 -24.35
C PHE A 184 1.40 4.63 -22.92
N CYS A 185 1.52 5.59 -21.99
CA CYS A 185 1.74 5.31 -20.57
C CYS A 185 0.60 4.46 -19.98
N ILE A 186 -0.66 4.78 -20.28
CA ILE A 186 -1.82 4.01 -19.80
C ILE A 186 -1.74 2.57 -20.30
N PHE A 187 -1.46 2.38 -21.60
CA PHE A 187 -1.31 1.04 -22.18
C PHE A 187 -0.18 0.25 -21.51
N TRP A 188 1.00 0.87 -21.36
CA TRP A 188 2.17 0.26 -20.73
C TRP A 188 1.88 -0.16 -19.29
N PHE A 189 1.40 0.77 -18.45
CA PHE A 189 1.11 0.48 -17.05
C PHE A 189 -0.02 -0.55 -16.90
N SER A 190 -1.07 -0.46 -17.71
CA SER A 190 -2.17 -1.42 -17.66
C SER A 190 -1.69 -2.85 -17.98
N ALA A 191 -0.98 -3.02 -19.11
CA ALA A 191 -0.51 -4.33 -19.55
C ALA A 191 0.39 -4.99 -18.50
N PHE A 192 1.40 -4.28 -18.00
CA PHE A 192 2.33 -4.82 -17.01
C PHE A 192 1.67 -5.10 -15.66
N ASN A 193 0.69 -4.28 -15.22
CA ASN A 193 -0.06 -4.55 -14.00
C ASN A 193 -0.94 -5.81 -14.11
N LEU A 194 -1.50 -6.09 -15.29
CA LEU A 194 -2.22 -7.35 -15.54
C LEU A 194 -1.29 -8.56 -15.46
N PHE A 195 -0.08 -8.47 -16.02
CA PHE A 195 0.93 -9.52 -15.89
C PHE A 195 1.31 -9.75 -14.43
N LEU A 196 1.55 -8.69 -13.65
CA LEU A 196 1.83 -8.80 -12.22
C LEU A 196 0.73 -9.52 -11.44
N ASN A 197 -0.54 -9.17 -11.71
CA ASN A 197 -1.68 -9.84 -11.10
C ASN A 197 -1.77 -11.31 -11.49
N SER A 198 -1.45 -11.66 -12.74
CA SER A 198 -1.44 -13.05 -13.19
C SER A 198 -0.37 -13.87 -12.46
N GLU A 199 0.82 -13.32 -12.26
CA GLU A 199 1.90 -13.95 -11.51
C GLU A 199 1.58 -14.05 -10.02
N SER A 200 0.97 -13.02 -9.42
CA SER A 200 0.51 -13.11 -8.03
C SER A 200 -0.53 -14.21 -7.82
N LYS A 201 -1.41 -14.46 -8.80
CA LYS A 201 -2.37 -15.59 -8.76
C LYS A 201 -1.68 -16.94 -8.92
N ARG A 202 -0.61 -17.01 -9.73
CA ARG A 202 0.23 -18.22 -9.87
C ARG A 202 0.93 -18.55 -8.55
N GLU A 203 1.54 -17.57 -7.89
CA GLU A 203 2.14 -17.73 -6.56
C GLU A 203 1.14 -18.27 -5.54
N GLN A 204 -0.09 -17.75 -5.51
CA GLN A 204 -1.14 -18.25 -4.61
C GLN A 204 -1.50 -19.72 -4.91
N LYS A 205 -1.53 -20.14 -6.18
CA LYS A 205 -1.76 -21.54 -6.56
C LYS A 205 -0.60 -22.44 -6.14
N ILE A 206 0.63 -21.98 -6.29
CA ILE A 206 1.83 -22.70 -5.83
C ILE A 206 1.77 -22.85 -4.31
N ASN A 207 1.46 -21.79 -3.56
CA ASN A 207 1.37 -21.85 -2.10
C ASN A 207 0.36 -22.88 -1.57
N LYS A 208 -0.73 -23.15 -2.31
CA LYS A 208 -1.70 -24.21 -1.95
C LYS A 208 -1.13 -25.63 -2.07
N LYS A 209 -0.16 -25.86 -2.95
CA LYS A 209 0.51 -27.17 -3.14
C LYS A 209 1.61 -27.45 -2.12
N THR A 210 1.94 -26.48 -1.26
CA THR A 210 3.02 -26.62 -0.25
C THR A 210 2.78 -27.80 0.69
N LEU A 211 1.52 -28.10 1.03
CA LEU A 211 1.18 -29.22 1.91
C LEU A 211 1.60 -30.58 1.34
N GLU A 212 1.43 -30.77 0.03
CA GLU A 212 1.82 -31.99 -0.67
C GLU A 212 3.34 -32.06 -0.83
N ALA A 213 3.98 -30.92 -1.13
CA ALA A 213 5.42 -30.84 -1.30
C ALA A 213 6.20 -31.21 -0.02
N LEU A 214 5.62 -30.95 1.16
CA LEU A 214 6.20 -31.30 2.46
C LEU A 214 6.29 -32.81 2.74
N LYS A 215 5.73 -33.68 1.88
CA LYS A 215 5.82 -35.14 2.06
C LYS A 215 7.22 -35.69 1.80
N THR A 216 8.00 -35.04 0.94
CA THR A 216 9.34 -35.51 0.56
C THR A 216 10.33 -34.34 0.55
N SER A 217 11.56 -34.58 1.00
CA SER A 217 12.61 -33.56 1.04
C SER A 217 12.95 -33.04 -0.36
N SER A 218 13.00 -33.94 -1.36
CA SER A 218 13.21 -33.59 -2.77
C SER A 218 12.03 -32.80 -3.36
N GLY A 219 10.80 -33.18 -3.02
CA GLY A 219 9.58 -32.47 -3.44
C GLY A 219 9.52 -31.06 -2.87
N PHE A 220 9.82 -30.89 -1.59
CA PHE A 220 9.84 -29.57 -0.95
C PHE A 220 10.94 -28.67 -1.50
N ARG A 221 12.13 -29.22 -1.79
CA ARG A 221 13.22 -28.47 -2.42
C ARG A 221 12.84 -27.98 -3.82
N SER A 222 12.26 -28.86 -4.64
CA SER A 222 11.76 -28.49 -5.98
C SER A 222 10.66 -27.44 -5.89
N HIS A 223 9.73 -27.57 -4.93
CA HIS A 223 8.68 -26.58 -4.69
C HIS A 223 9.24 -25.21 -4.34
N CYS A 224 10.25 -25.15 -3.46
CA CYS A 224 10.94 -23.91 -3.12
C CYS A 224 11.65 -23.26 -4.33
N GLU A 225 12.22 -24.05 -5.25
CA GLU A 225 12.77 -23.53 -6.52
C GLU A 225 11.69 -22.96 -7.44
N THR A 226 10.53 -23.63 -7.54
CA THR A 226 9.41 -23.10 -8.33
C THR A 226 8.86 -21.80 -7.76
N GLN A 227 8.76 -21.68 -6.44
CA GLN A 227 8.39 -20.41 -5.78
C GLN A 227 9.43 -19.32 -6.02
N PHE A 228 10.73 -19.65 -5.93
CA PHE A 228 11.82 -18.71 -6.18
C PHE A 228 11.80 -18.18 -7.62
N SER A 229 11.65 -19.07 -8.61
CA SER A 229 11.59 -18.66 -10.03
C SER A 229 10.34 -17.84 -10.37
N SER A 230 9.17 -18.17 -9.79
CA SER A 230 7.95 -17.38 -9.90
C SER A 230 8.14 -15.98 -9.29
N GLY A 231 8.75 -15.93 -8.11
CA GLY A 231 9.07 -14.69 -7.39
C GLY A 231 10.01 -13.77 -8.18
N ILE A 232 11.06 -14.33 -8.80
CA ILE A 232 11.95 -13.56 -9.68
C ILE A 232 11.18 -12.95 -10.84
N LYS A 233 10.33 -13.72 -11.54
CA LYS A 233 9.54 -13.22 -12.68
C LYS A 233 8.66 -12.04 -12.25
N LYS A 234 7.96 -12.17 -11.13
CA LYS A 234 7.17 -11.09 -10.53
C LYS A 234 8.02 -9.85 -10.23
N SER A 235 9.23 -10.05 -9.71
CA SER A 235 10.15 -8.94 -9.43
C SER A 235 10.58 -8.18 -10.68
N VAL A 236 10.83 -8.90 -11.79
CA VAL A 236 11.24 -8.28 -13.05
C VAL A 236 10.12 -7.37 -13.57
N PHE A 237 8.88 -7.87 -13.58
CA PHE A 237 7.73 -7.06 -13.96
C PHE A 237 7.51 -5.86 -13.03
N SER A 238 7.70 -6.04 -11.72
CA SER A 238 7.56 -4.95 -10.74
C SER A 238 8.67 -3.89 -10.90
N GLY A 239 9.91 -4.32 -11.17
CA GLY A 239 11.05 -3.43 -11.42
C GLY A 239 10.88 -2.64 -12.70
N ILE A 240 10.42 -3.27 -13.79
CA ILE A 240 10.12 -2.60 -15.06
C ILE A 240 9.07 -1.50 -14.85
N LEU A 241 7.98 -1.79 -14.13
CA LEU A 241 6.96 -0.79 -13.80
C LEU A 241 7.51 0.37 -12.97
N ALA A 242 8.34 0.08 -11.96
CA ALA A 242 8.94 1.09 -11.11
C ALA A 242 9.94 1.99 -11.87
N GLY A 243 10.82 1.44 -12.71
CA GLY A 243 11.79 2.22 -13.48
C GLY A 243 11.18 2.99 -14.65
N SER A 244 10.27 2.37 -15.41
CA SER A 244 9.58 3.04 -16.52
C SER A 244 8.77 4.25 -16.06
N SER A 245 8.30 4.26 -14.81
CA SER A 245 7.63 5.40 -14.18
C SER A 245 8.45 6.70 -14.26
N GLN A 246 9.75 6.62 -14.01
CA GLN A 246 10.64 7.78 -14.08
C GLN A 246 10.88 8.18 -15.52
N LEU A 247 11.15 7.21 -16.41
CA LEU A 247 11.37 7.50 -17.82
C LEU A 247 10.25 8.34 -18.42
N PHE A 248 8.98 7.98 -18.18
CA PHE A 248 7.84 8.72 -18.70
C PHE A 248 7.75 10.15 -18.14
N ILE A 249 8.04 10.35 -16.85
CA ILE A 249 8.04 11.69 -16.24
C ILE A 249 9.11 12.58 -16.89
N TYR A 250 10.35 12.09 -17.01
CA TYR A 250 11.42 12.86 -17.64
C TYR A 250 11.20 13.07 -19.15
N SER A 251 10.74 12.04 -19.87
CA SER A 251 10.42 12.15 -21.29
C SER A 251 9.28 13.14 -21.56
N SER A 252 8.29 13.24 -20.66
CA SER A 252 7.22 14.22 -20.78
C SER A 252 7.73 15.66 -20.68
N MET A 253 8.68 15.91 -19.77
CA MET A 253 9.34 17.21 -19.64
C MET A 253 10.28 17.50 -20.80
N GLY A 254 11.01 16.49 -21.29
CA GLY A 254 11.84 16.65 -22.48
C GLY A 254 11.01 16.99 -23.72
N LEU A 255 9.93 16.26 -23.99
CA LEU A 255 9.02 16.59 -25.11
C LEU A 255 8.34 17.95 -24.90
N GLY A 256 7.94 18.25 -23.67
CA GLY A 256 7.36 19.53 -23.30
C GLY A 256 8.32 20.70 -23.54
N ALA A 257 9.60 20.54 -23.21
CA ALA A 257 10.63 21.56 -23.45
C ALA A 257 10.95 21.72 -24.95
N LEU A 258 11.11 20.61 -25.69
CA LEU A 258 11.41 20.66 -27.12
C LEU A 258 10.30 21.36 -27.90
N TYR A 259 9.07 20.86 -27.77
CA TYR A 259 7.95 21.39 -28.51
C TYR A 259 7.45 22.70 -27.91
N GLY A 260 7.45 22.84 -26.58
CA GLY A 260 7.09 24.08 -25.90
C GLY A 260 7.97 25.25 -26.29
N ASN A 261 9.30 25.07 -26.38
CA ASN A 261 10.20 26.13 -26.85
C ASN A 261 9.94 26.50 -28.29
N TRP A 262 9.70 25.52 -29.16
CA TRP A 262 9.29 25.78 -30.54
C TRP A 262 7.99 26.59 -30.62
N LEU A 263 7.02 26.34 -29.75
CA LEU A 263 5.80 27.15 -29.69
C LEU A 263 6.05 28.58 -29.19
N ILE A 264 6.95 28.76 -28.23
CA ILE A 264 7.31 30.08 -27.71
C ILE A 264 7.99 30.90 -28.80
N ASP A 265 8.91 30.31 -29.57
CA ASP A 265 9.58 30.98 -30.70
C ASP A 265 8.61 31.44 -31.80
N ASN A 266 7.45 30.80 -31.93
CA ASN A 266 6.43 31.14 -32.93
C ASN A 266 5.29 32.01 -32.36
N ASP A 267 5.45 32.57 -31.15
CA ASP A 267 4.44 33.37 -30.44
C ASP A 267 3.10 32.64 -30.20
N LEU A 268 3.10 31.30 -30.25
CA LEU A 268 1.91 30.47 -30.07
C LEU A 268 1.65 30.10 -28.61
N LEU A 269 2.63 30.32 -27.73
CA LEU A 269 2.56 30.01 -26.31
C LEU A 269 3.16 31.16 -25.50
N ILE A 270 2.28 31.88 -24.81
CA ILE A 270 2.63 33.12 -24.08
C ILE A 270 3.24 32.81 -22.71
N TYR A 271 2.87 31.69 -22.09
CA TYR A 271 3.18 31.40 -20.69
C TYR A 271 4.05 30.13 -20.56
N PRO A 272 5.37 30.25 -20.32
CA PRO A 272 6.29 29.11 -20.23
C PRO A 272 5.95 28.10 -19.13
N GLY A 273 5.35 28.54 -18.03
CA GLY A 273 4.88 27.67 -16.95
C GLY A 273 3.79 26.69 -17.39
N SER A 274 3.13 26.91 -18.53
CA SER A 274 2.18 25.95 -19.13
C SER A 274 2.87 24.63 -19.50
N ILE A 275 4.16 24.66 -19.85
CA ILE A 275 4.96 23.47 -20.14
C ILE A 275 5.04 22.56 -18.90
N PHE A 276 5.36 23.15 -17.74
CA PHE A 276 5.36 22.41 -16.47
C PHE A 276 3.98 21.85 -16.15
N ILE A 277 2.93 22.65 -16.26
CA ILE A 277 1.57 22.21 -15.90
C ILE A 277 1.17 21.00 -16.75
N ILE A 278 1.28 21.10 -18.07
CA ILE A 278 0.81 20.04 -18.99
C ILE A 278 1.62 18.75 -18.77
N ALA A 279 2.95 18.83 -18.66
CA ALA A 279 3.79 17.65 -18.48
C ALA A 279 3.66 17.03 -17.07
N CYS A 280 3.58 17.83 -15.99
CA CYS A 280 3.42 17.34 -14.61
C CYS A 280 1.99 16.88 -14.27
N THR A 281 0.98 17.17 -15.09
CA THR A 281 -0.40 16.72 -14.83
C THR A 281 -0.77 15.48 -15.63
N ILE A 282 -0.56 15.48 -16.96
CA ILE A 282 -1.00 14.39 -17.85
C ILE A 282 -0.31 13.08 -17.48
N VAL A 283 1.02 13.04 -17.45
CA VAL A 283 1.75 11.77 -17.32
C VAL A 283 1.56 11.12 -15.93
N PRO A 284 1.67 11.85 -14.80
CA PRO A 284 1.36 11.26 -13.49
C PRO A 284 -0.10 10.79 -13.37
N ALA A 285 -1.05 11.49 -14.00
CA ALA A 285 -2.44 11.03 -14.06
C ALA A 285 -2.58 9.75 -14.89
N SER A 286 -1.92 9.65 -16.05
CA SER A 286 -1.85 8.45 -16.89
C SER A 286 -1.28 7.24 -16.17
N MET A 287 -0.21 7.43 -15.41
CA MET A 287 0.42 6.36 -14.63
C MET A 287 -0.54 5.81 -13.58
N ARG A 288 -1.20 6.70 -12.82
CA ARG A 288 -2.21 6.28 -11.83
C ARG A 288 -3.39 5.61 -12.50
N PHE A 289 -3.88 6.13 -13.63
CA PHE A 289 -4.97 5.53 -14.37
C PHE A 289 -4.63 4.11 -14.86
N GLY A 290 -3.41 3.90 -15.36
CA GLY A 290 -2.92 2.57 -15.73
C GLY A 290 -2.87 1.57 -14.57
N GLN A 291 -2.76 2.04 -13.32
CA GLN A 291 -2.81 1.20 -12.12
C GLN A 291 -4.24 0.80 -11.68
N ILE A 292 -5.29 1.47 -12.17
CA ILE A 292 -6.70 1.17 -11.80
C ILE A 292 -7.07 -0.28 -12.16
N PHE A 293 -6.49 -0.86 -13.21
CA PHE A 293 -6.75 -2.24 -13.63
C PHE A 293 -6.49 -3.28 -12.51
N LEU A 294 -5.62 -2.98 -11.55
CA LEU A 294 -5.43 -3.81 -10.36
C LEU A 294 -6.69 -3.87 -9.49
N ASN A 295 -7.37 -2.73 -9.32
CA ASN A 295 -8.59 -2.62 -8.53
C ASN A 295 -9.76 -3.36 -9.17
N PHE A 296 -9.85 -3.37 -10.51
CA PHE A 296 -10.86 -4.17 -11.21
C PHE A 296 -10.72 -5.67 -10.91
N SER A 297 -9.49 -6.20 -10.82
CA SER A 297 -9.30 -7.60 -10.40
C SER A 297 -9.88 -7.88 -9.01
N ASN A 298 -9.79 -6.93 -8.07
CA ASN A 298 -10.40 -7.09 -6.74
C ASN A 298 -11.93 -7.13 -6.86
N PHE A 299 -12.54 -6.28 -7.69
CA PHE A 299 -13.98 -6.31 -7.96
C PHE A 299 -14.43 -7.63 -8.63
N TYR A 300 -13.65 -8.18 -9.55
CA TYR A 300 -13.92 -9.50 -10.12
C TYR A 300 -13.86 -10.62 -9.07
N GLU A 301 -12.95 -10.53 -8.09
CA GLU A 301 -12.89 -11.50 -6.99
C GLU A 301 -14.13 -11.42 -6.09
N LEU A 302 -14.67 -10.22 -5.85
CA LEU A 302 -15.94 -10.05 -5.12
C LEU A 302 -17.08 -10.83 -5.78
N ARG A 303 -17.14 -10.89 -7.11
CA ARG A 303 -18.17 -11.67 -7.83
C ARG A 303 -18.09 -13.15 -7.47
N SER A 304 -16.88 -13.71 -7.40
CA SER A 304 -16.68 -15.11 -7.00
C SER A 304 -17.15 -15.34 -5.57
N ILE A 305 -16.86 -14.39 -4.67
CA ILE A 305 -17.27 -14.42 -3.26
C ILE A 305 -18.79 -14.39 -3.12
N PHE A 306 -19.47 -13.47 -3.82
CA PHE A 306 -20.93 -13.39 -3.80
C PHE A 306 -21.58 -14.65 -4.37
N LYS A 307 -21.00 -15.24 -5.43
CA LYS A 307 -21.49 -16.50 -5.98
C LYS A 307 -21.37 -17.65 -4.97
N HIS A 308 -20.28 -17.67 -4.20
CA HIS A 308 -20.10 -18.63 -3.10
C HIS A 308 -21.16 -18.45 -2.02
N PHE A 309 -21.34 -17.21 -1.55
CA PHE A 309 -22.32 -16.86 -0.53
C PHE A 309 -23.76 -17.15 -0.96
N GLN A 310 -24.14 -16.84 -2.21
CA GLN A 310 -25.48 -17.16 -2.72
C GLN A 310 -25.71 -18.67 -2.87
N LYS A 311 -24.70 -19.44 -3.25
CA LYS A 311 -24.80 -20.92 -3.26
C LYS A 311 -25.01 -21.46 -1.86
N PHE A 312 -24.32 -20.89 -0.87
CA PHE A 312 -24.50 -21.21 0.54
C PHE A 312 -25.93 -20.89 1.01
N ALA A 313 -26.42 -19.68 0.71
CA ALA A 313 -27.79 -19.27 1.04
C ALA A 313 -28.87 -20.13 0.33
N LYS A 314 -28.65 -20.56 -0.92
CA LYS A 314 -29.61 -21.42 -1.64
C LYS A 314 -29.72 -22.83 -1.07
N LYS A 315 -28.68 -23.38 -0.43
CA LYS A 315 -28.76 -24.68 0.27
C LYS A 315 -29.80 -24.67 1.39
N GLU A 316 -30.11 -23.50 1.95
CA GLU A 316 -31.13 -23.30 3.00
C GLU A 316 -32.57 -23.49 2.49
N SER A 317 -32.86 -23.19 1.23
CA SER A 317 -34.24 -23.19 0.68
C SER A 317 -34.88 -24.58 0.57
N ASN A 318 -34.09 -25.65 0.74
CA ASN A 318 -34.59 -27.04 0.68
C ASN A 318 -34.78 -27.66 2.08
N SER A 319 -34.75 -26.85 3.14
CA SER A 319 -35.06 -27.28 4.52
C SER A 319 -36.27 -26.53 5.04
N THR A 320 -37.21 -27.28 5.61
CA THR A 320 -38.38 -26.78 6.34
C THR A 320 -37.92 -25.87 7.48
N VAL A 321 -38.34 -24.61 7.43
CA VAL A 321 -38.14 -23.60 8.46
C VAL A 321 -38.91 -24.04 9.71
N ILE A 322 -38.23 -24.27 10.83
CA ILE A 322 -38.89 -24.35 12.13
C ILE A 322 -39.16 -22.90 12.55
N GLN A 323 -40.41 -22.45 12.40
CA GLN A 323 -40.89 -21.26 13.09
C GLN A 323 -40.95 -21.61 14.58
N ILE A 324 -40.25 -20.86 15.42
CA ILE A 324 -40.40 -20.93 16.88
C ILE A 324 -41.03 -19.62 17.31
N ASP A 325 -42.23 -19.73 17.87
CA ASP A 325 -43.03 -18.64 18.39
C ASP A 325 -42.34 -17.91 19.54
N SER A 326 -42.61 -16.61 19.61
CA SER A 326 -42.10 -15.71 20.62
C SER A 326 -42.88 -15.84 21.92
N GLU A 327 -42.31 -16.46 22.94
CA GLU A 327 -42.71 -16.22 24.33
C GLU A 327 -41.48 -15.86 25.19
N ASN A 328 -41.77 -15.05 26.22
CA ASN A 328 -40.87 -14.15 26.98
C ASN A 328 -39.54 -14.75 27.47
N PRO A 329 -38.46 -13.92 27.62
CA PRO A 329 -37.20 -14.40 28.14
C PRO A 329 -37.28 -14.62 29.66
N PRO A 330 -36.73 -15.71 30.22
CA PRO A 330 -36.39 -15.73 31.63
C PRO A 330 -35.10 -14.91 31.84
N GLU A 331 -35.22 -13.93 32.71
CA GLU A 331 -34.13 -13.14 33.27
C GLU A 331 -33.51 -13.96 34.41
N TYR A 332 -32.40 -14.67 34.20
CA TYR A 332 -31.50 -15.09 35.30
C TYR A 332 -30.18 -15.66 34.75
N TRP A 333 -29.06 -15.05 35.13
CA TRP A 333 -27.73 -15.67 35.07
C TRP A 333 -27.47 -16.33 36.42
N PRO A 334 -27.15 -17.64 36.51
CA PRO A 334 -26.65 -18.17 37.76
C PRO A 334 -25.17 -17.81 37.89
N ASN A 335 -24.89 -16.92 38.84
CA ASN A 335 -23.58 -16.90 39.50
C ASN A 335 -23.43 -18.24 40.23
N SER A 336 -22.68 -19.17 39.64
CA SER A 336 -22.14 -20.30 40.40
C SER A 336 -20.69 -20.51 40.00
N GLU A 337 -19.81 -19.80 40.73
CA GLU A 337 -18.51 -20.35 41.09
C GLU A 337 -18.71 -21.73 41.72
N LEU A 338 -18.00 -22.74 41.22
CA LEU A 338 -17.43 -23.92 41.93
C LEU A 338 -17.50 -25.20 41.09
N LYS A 339 -16.46 -25.39 40.26
CA LYS A 339 -15.50 -26.52 40.34
C LYS A 339 -14.68 -26.61 39.04
N ARG A 340 -13.68 -25.73 38.91
CA ARG A 340 -12.49 -25.97 38.06
C ARG A 340 -11.24 -25.24 38.59
N LYS A 341 -11.11 -25.15 39.92
CA LYS A 341 -9.82 -24.89 40.58
C LYS A 341 -9.08 -26.23 40.65
N ASN A 342 -8.29 -26.53 39.61
CA ASN A 342 -7.10 -27.42 39.58
C ASN A 342 -6.78 -27.93 38.17
N PHE A 343 -7.65 -27.72 37.17
CA PHE A 343 -7.33 -28.05 35.76
C PHE A 343 -6.97 -26.82 34.92
N ILE A 344 -7.46 -25.63 35.33
CA ILE A 344 -7.18 -24.37 34.62
C ILE A 344 -5.79 -23.83 35.00
N LEU A 345 -5.26 -24.13 36.18
CA LEU A 345 -3.94 -23.66 36.62
C LEU A 345 -2.75 -24.49 36.11
N SER A 346 -2.97 -25.70 35.59
CA SER A 346 -1.93 -26.48 34.91
C SER A 346 -1.96 -26.29 33.39
N PHE A 347 -3.12 -26.02 32.79
CA PHE A 347 -3.23 -25.69 31.36
C PHE A 347 -2.85 -24.22 31.07
N PHE A 348 -3.22 -23.27 31.93
CA PHE A 348 -2.81 -21.87 31.78
C PHE A 348 -1.32 -21.63 32.09
N LYS A 349 -0.66 -22.48 32.89
CA LYS A 349 0.77 -22.27 33.19
C LYS A 349 1.70 -22.68 32.04
N ASN A 350 1.23 -23.50 31.09
CA ASN A 350 2.02 -23.93 29.94
C ASN A 350 1.76 -23.14 28.65
N GLU A 351 0.65 -22.40 28.52
CA GLU A 351 0.41 -21.54 27.33
C GLU A 351 0.28 -20.04 27.63
N VAL A 352 0.10 -19.62 28.89
CA VAL A 352 0.04 -18.17 29.25
C VAL A 352 1.40 -17.59 29.65
N GLY A 353 2.43 -18.45 29.77
CA GLY A 353 3.82 -17.99 29.67
C GLY A 353 4.18 -17.42 28.30
N PHE A 354 3.37 -17.69 27.26
CA PHE A 354 3.72 -17.39 25.87
C PHE A 354 3.24 -16.02 25.36
N PHE A 355 2.28 -15.37 26.02
CA PHE A 355 1.72 -14.10 25.54
C PHE A 355 1.90 -12.91 26.48
N GLN A 356 2.44 -13.12 27.70
CA GLN A 356 2.82 -12.03 28.61
C GLN A 356 4.28 -11.56 28.48
N GLU A 357 5.12 -12.23 27.67
CA GLU A 357 6.46 -11.72 27.33
C GLU A 357 6.47 -10.73 26.15
N GLY A 358 5.31 -10.14 25.80
CA GLY A 358 5.17 -9.10 24.78
C GLY A 358 5.88 -7.76 25.06
N PHE A 359 6.74 -7.68 26.08
CA PHE A 359 7.60 -6.53 26.37
C PHE A 359 9.07 -6.87 26.65
N ARG A 360 9.51 -8.12 26.49
CA ARG A 360 10.95 -8.45 26.51
C ARG A 360 11.51 -8.45 25.10
N GLN A 361 12.09 -7.32 24.71
CA GLN A 361 13.02 -7.24 23.58
C GLN A 361 14.25 -8.12 23.85
N LYS A 362 14.17 -9.41 23.53
CA LYS A 362 15.37 -10.23 23.26
C LYS A 362 15.64 -10.14 21.76
N ASN A 363 16.77 -9.55 21.36
CA ASN A 363 17.25 -9.62 19.98
C ASN A 363 17.41 -11.11 19.61
N SER A 364 16.57 -11.64 18.73
CA SER A 364 16.63 -13.06 18.37
C SER A 364 17.95 -13.39 17.65
N SER A 365 18.65 -14.41 18.15
CA SER A 365 19.87 -14.99 17.55
C SER A 365 19.70 -15.32 16.06
N ILE A 366 18.49 -15.72 15.65
CA ILE A 366 18.14 -16.04 14.25
C ILE A 366 18.15 -14.81 13.34
N PHE A 367 17.72 -13.61 13.79
CA PHE A 367 17.80 -12.42 12.94
C PHE A 367 19.26 -12.02 12.65
N ILE A 368 20.15 -12.29 13.62
CA ILE A 368 21.60 -12.09 13.50
C ILE A 368 22.24 -13.20 12.64
N GLN A 369 21.75 -14.45 12.71
CA GLN A 369 22.20 -15.56 11.86
C GLN A 369 21.71 -15.43 10.41
N LEU A 370 20.46 -15.01 10.16
CA LEU A 370 19.94 -14.69 8.83
C LEU A 370 20.71 -13.53 8.17
N LYS A 371 21.17 -12.57 9.00
CA LYS A 371 22.08 -11.50 8.55
C LYS A 371 23.47 -12.04 8.15
N LYS A 372 23.91 -13.19 8.68
CA LYS A 372 25.23 -13.80 8.41
C LYS A 372 25.22 -14.83 7.27
N SER A 373 24.19 -15.66 7.12
CA SER A 373 24.14 -16.73 6.12
C SER A 373 23.75 -16.24 4.71
N ALA A 374 22.86 -15.25 4.61
CA ALA A 374 22.24 -14.88 3.34
C ALA A 374 22.78 -13.59 2.69
N PHE A 375 23.68 -12.86 3.37
CA PHE A 375 24.19 -11.59 2.88
C PHE A 375 25.33 -11.80 1.88
N LYS A 376 24.99 -12.07 0.61
CA LYS A 376 25.96 -12.00 -0.50
C LYS A 376 26.40 -10.55 -0.69
N LYS A 377 27.43 -10.13 0.08
CA LYS A 377 27.94 -8.75 0.16
C LYS A 377 28.14 -8.09 -1.21
N LYS A 378 28.62 -8.84 -2.21
CA LYS A 378 28.86 -8.32 -3.57
C LYS A 378 27.58 -7.90 -4.30
N LEU A 379 26.50 -8.69 -4.20
CA LEU A 379 25.24 -8.39 -4.90
C LEU A 379 24.49 -7.21 -4.25
N TYR A 380 24.49 -7.16 -2.92
CA TYR A 380 23.92 -6.02 -2.19
C TYR A 380 24.73 -4.74 -2.39
N GLY A 381 26.07 -4.83 -2.48
CA GLY A 381 26.92 -3.68 -2.82
C GLY A 381 26.59 -3.10 -4.20
N LEU A 382 26.37 -3.96 -5.20
CA LEU A 382 25.95 -3.53 -6.54
C LEU A 382 24.55 -2.90 -6.53
N GLY A 383 23.59 -3.50 -5.82
CA GLY A 383 22.24 -2.93 -5.66
C GLY A 383 22.27 -1.56 -4.98
N PHE A 384 23.10 -1.40 -3.94
CA PHE A 384 23.27 -0.14 -3.23
C PHE A 384 23.75 0.99 -4.16
N LEU A 385 24.72 0.72 -5.03
CA LEU A 385 25.20 1.69 -6.03
C LEU A 385 24.08 2.17 -6.96
N PHE A 386 23.26 1.25 -7.49
CA PHE A 386 22.11 1.64 -8.32
C PHE A 386 21.07 2.44 -7.55
N CYS A 387 20.86 2.11 -6.28
CA CYS A 387 19.97 2.88 -5.43
C CYS A 387 20.49 4.31 -5.14
N LEU A 388 21.81 4.53 -5.07
CA LEU A 388 22.39 5.88 -5.02
C LEU A 388 22.09 6.67 -6.30
N VAL A 389 22.26 6.05 -7.47
CA VAL A 389 21.96 6.69 -8.77
C VAL A 389 20.47 7.06 -8.85
N PHE A 390 19.59 6.16 -8.41
CA PHE A 390 18.15 6.42 -8.41
C PHE A 390 17.74 7.52 -7.41
N ALA A 391 18.43 7.63 -6.28
CA ALA A 391 18.17 8.66 -5.25
C ALA A 391 18.47 10.10 -5.73
N VAL A 392 19.30 10.26 -6.77
CA VAL A 392 19.65 11.56 -7.37
C VAL A 392 18.56 12.09 -8.31
N ALA A 393 17.49 11.31 -8.56
CA ALA A 393 16.41 11.73 -9.46
C ALA A 393 15.74 13.06 -9.05
N PRO A 394 15.25 13.27 -7.81
CA PRO A 394 14.62 14.53 -7.42
C PRO A 394 15.47 15.79 -7.64
N PRO A 395 16.72 15.89 -7.15
CA PRO A 395 17.55 17.07 -7.37
C PRO A 395 17.89 17.27 -8.86
N THR A 396 18.07 16.19 -9.62
CA THR A 396 18.31 16.28 -11.07
C THR A 396 17.10 16.85 -11.80
N PHE A 397 15.89 16.38 -11.47
CA PHE A 397 14.65 16.85 -12.07
C PHE A 397 14.44 18.35 -11.83
N THR A 398 14.65 18.80 -10.59
CA THR A 398 14.48 20.20 -10.22
C THR A 398 15.57 21.11 -10.77
N LYS A 399 16.80 20.60 -10.89
CA LYS A 399 17.89 21.30 -11.56
C LYS A 399 17.54 21.55 -13.02
N LEU A 400 17.18 20.48 -13.76
CA LEU A 400 16.81 20.60 -15.18
C LEU A 400 15.62 21.54 -15.38
N ASN A 401 14.60 21.46 -14.53
CA ASN A 401 13.45 22.38 -14.60
C ASN A 401 13.89 23.82 -14.38
N GLY A 402 14.68 24.09 -13.35
CA GLY A 402 15.09 25.45 -13.07
C GLY A 402 16.09 26.00 -14.10
N ASP A 403 16.91 25.16 -14.73
CA ASP A 403 17.76 25.56 -15.85
C ASP A 403 16.89 25.91 -17.07
N LEU A 404 15.82 25.16 -17.33
CA LEU A 404 14.83 25.49 -18.37
C LEU A 404 14.20 26.88 -18.13
N TYR A 405 13.79 27.19 -16.91
CA TYR A 405 13.15 28.46 -16.59
C TYR A 405 14.10 29.65 -16.51
N GLU A 406 15.41 29.43 -16.29
CA GLU A 406 16.42 30.49 -16.38
C GLU A 406 16.56 31.02 -17.81
N PHE A 407 16.29 30.22 -18.85
CA PHE A 407 16.39 30.68 -20.24
C PHE A 407 15.31 31.69 -20.63
N TYR A 408 14.13 31.64 -20.01
CA TYR A 408 13.00 32.50 -20.36
C TYR A 408 13.06 33.90 -19.72
N GLN A 409 14.17 34.27 -19.07
CA GLN A 409 14.29 35.60 -18.45
C GLN A 409 14.30 36.73 -19.50
N ILE A 410 13.77 37.88 -19.09
CA ILE A 410 13.51 39.06 -19.92
C ILE A 410 14.81 39.57 -20.58
N GLY A 411 14.79 39.81 -21.89
CA GLY A 411 15.85 40.51 -22.63
C GLY A 411 16.69 39.69 -23.61
N ARG A 412 16.36 38.42 -23.87
CA ARG A 412 17.09 37.57 -24.84
C ARG A 412 16.45 37.58 -26.23
N THR A 413 17.27 37.70 -27.26
CA THR A 413 16.86 37.74 -28.69
C THR A 413 17.19 36.48 -29.47
N GLU A 414 17.87 35.50 -28.85
CA GLU A 414 18.19 34.21 -29.48
C GLU A 414 17.00 33.24 -29.46
N PRO A 415 16.85 32.37 -30.47
CA PRO A 415 15.76 31.40 -30.54
C PRO A 415 15.84 30.36 -29.41
N PHE A 416 14.73 30.12 -28.72
CA PHE A 416 14.61 29.18 -27.60
C PHE A 416 14.68 27.71 -28.03
N PHE A 417 14.49 27.39 -29.32
CA PHE A 417 14.49 26.04 -29.85
C PHE A 417 15.81 25.29 -29.63
N SER A 418 16.96 25.92 -29.88
CA SER A 418 18.29 25.30 -29.75
C SER A 418 18.57 24.86 -28.30
N ASP A 419 18.23 25.74 -27.35
CA ASP A 419 18.33 25.45 -25.92
C ASP A 419 17.32 24.36 -25.52
N GLY A 420 16.11 24.41 -26.10
CA GLY A 420 15.08 23.40 -25.93
C GLY A 420 15.57 22.01 -26.30
N VAL A 421 16.24 21.85 -27.44
CA VAL A 421 16.83 20.57 -27.88
C VAL A 421 17.87 20.08 -26.87
N THR A 422 18.78 20.96 -26.44
CA THR A 422 19.86 20.62 -25.50
C THR A 422 19.31 20.17 -24.15
N ILE A 423 18.31 20.87 -23.62
CA ILE A 423 17.64 20.53 -22.36
C ILE A 423 16.87 19.23 -22.48
N SER A 424 16.15 19.04 -23.59
CA SER A 424 15.35 17.84 -23.85
C SER A 424 16.22 16.59 -23.89
N TRP A 425 17.42 16.69 -24.47
CA TRP A 425 18.40 15.63 -24.43
C TRP A 425 18.84 15.31 -22.99
N LYS A 426 19.11 16.33 -22.16
CA LYS A 426 19.45 16.13 -20.74
C LYS A 426 18.32 15.43 -19.96
N TYR A 427 17.05 15.78 -20.21
CA TYR A 427 15.91 15.06 -19.62
C TYR A 427 15.87 13.60 -20.05
N LEU A 428 16.03 13.31 -21.34
CA LEU A 428 15.99 11.94 -21.86
C LEU A 428 17.11 11.09 -21.25
N VAL A 429 18.34 11.61 -21.21
CA VAL A 429 19.50 10.91 -20.61
C VAL A 429 19.26 10.67 -19.12
N ALA A 430 18.81 11.67 -18.36
CA ALA A 430 18.48 11.51 -16.95
C ALA A 430 17.35 10.48 -16.72
N GLY A 431 16.33 10.48 -17.59
CA GLY A 431 15.23 9.52 -17.56
C GLY A 431 15.69 8.08 -17.82
N VAL A 432 16.58 7.86 -18.79
CA VAL A 432 17.12 6.52 -19.09
C VAL A 432 18.00 6.00 -17.95
N ILE A 433 18.89 6.85 -17.42
CA ILE A 433 19.78 6.48 -16.29
C ILE A 433 18.95 6.10 -15.06
N THR A 434 17.97 6.92 -14.69
CA THR A 434 17.10 6.66 -13.53
C THR A 434 16.19 5.45 -13.76
N CYS A 435 15.70 5.24 -14.98
CA CYS A 435 14.93 4.05 -15.34
C CYS A 435 15.74 2.75 -15.13
N LEU A 436 16.94 2.69 -15.71
CA LEU A 436 17.83 1.53 -15.58
C LEU A 436 18.23 1.28 -14.13
N ALA A 437 18.57 2.33 -13.39
CA ALA A 437 18.89 2.25 -11.97
C ALA A 437 17.71 1.71 -11.13
N GLY A 438 16.49 2.18 -11.40
CA GLY A 438 15.27 1.72 -10.73
C GLY A 438 14.95 0.24 -11.01
N ILE A 439 15.08 -0.19 -12.27
CA ILE A 439 14.88 -1.59 -12.67
C ILE A 439 15.91 -2.49 -11.98
N LEU A 440 17.19 -2.15 -12.09
CA LEU A 440 18.29 -2.96 -11.56
C LEU A 440 18.25 -3.02 -10.03
N CYS A 441 18.02 -1.91 -9.33
CA CYS A 441 17.93 -1.94 -7.88
C CYS A 441 16.76 -2.83 -7.42
N THR A 442 15.58 -2.69 -8.05
CA THR A 442 14.40 -3.51 -7.68
C THR A 442 14.64 -5.01 -7.91
N ILE A 443 15.21 -5.40 -9.05
CA ILE A 443 15.48 -6.81 -9.37
C ILE A 443 16.52 -7.41 -8.42
N ILE A 444 17.61 -6.70 -8.13
CA ILE A 444 18.69 -7.20 -7.27
C ILE A 444 18.17 -7.44 -5.85
N TYR A 445 17.48 -6.46 -5.25
CA TYR A 445 16.96 -6.59 -3.89
C TYR A 445 15.86 -7.65 -3.81
N THR A 446 14.93 -7.70 -4.76
CA THR A 446 13.88 -8.72 -4.74
C THR A 446 14.42 -10.13 -4.91
N ARG A 447 15.40 -10.33 -5.81
CA ARG A 447 16.08 -11.61 -5.97
C ARG A 447 16.72 -12.07 -4.67
N ASN A 448 17.34 -11.16 -3.91
CA ASN A 448 17.93 -11.49 -2.62
C ASN A 448 16.85 -11.81 -1.58
N GLY A 449 15.75 -11.05 -1.56
CA GLY A 449 14.60 -11.31 -0.70
C GLY A 449 13.99 -12.71 -0.94
N GLU A 450 13.81 -13.11 -2.20
CA GLU A 450 13.32 -14.45 -2.56
C GLU A 450 14.31 -15.56 -2.19
N LEU A 451 15.62 -15.29 -2.29
CA LEU A 451 16.66 -16.23 -1.91
C LEU A 451 16.63 -16.47 -0.39
N ILE A 452 16.51 -15.41 0.39
CA ILE A 452 16.32 -15.50 1.85
C ILE A 452 15.04 -16.26 2.18
N ALA A 453 13.93 -15.96 1.51
CA ALA A 453 12.67 -16.66 1.72
C ALA A 453 12.82 -18.17 1.48
N LYS A 454 13.52 -18.55 0.42
CA LYS A 454 13.81 -19.95 0.07
C LYS A 454 14.68 -20.63 1.13
N GLU A 455 15.74 -19.97 1.59
CA GLU A 455 16.64 -20.49 2.63
C GLU A 455 15.91 -20.66 3.97
N VAL A 456 15.10 -19.67 4.38
CA VAL A 456 14.27 -19.75 5.58
C VAL A 456 13.28 -20.92 5.48
N ARG A 457 12.59 -21.07 4.35
CA ARG A 457 11.65 -22.19 4.14
C ARG A 457 12.36 -23.54 4.28
N PHE A 458 13.57 -23.66 3.74
CA PHE A 458 14.32 -24.91 3.78
C PHE A 458 14.89 -25.21 5.17
N MET A 459 15.45 -24.21 5.86
CA MET A 459 15.96 -24.33 7.23
C MET A 459 14.87 -24.78 8.19
N VAL A 460 13.70 -24.15 8.13
CA VAL A 460 12.56 -24.53 8.98
C VAL A 460 12.12 -25.96 8.67
N TYR A 461 12.05 -26.31 7.39
CA TYR A 461 11.71 -27.68 7.01
C TYR A 461 12.71 -28.70 7.54
N THR A 462 14.01 -28.47 7.38
CA THR A 462 15.05 -29.40 7.84
C THR A 462 14.99 -29.58 9.35
N ASP A 463 14.89 -28.50 10.11
CA ASP A 463 14.86 -28.54 11.58
C ASP A 463 13.61 -29.25 12.11
N PHE A 464 12.47 -29.07 11.44
CA PHE A 464 11.26 -29.82 11.76
C PHE A 464 11.42 -31.31 11.46
N THR A 465 12.00 -31.67 10.31
CA THR A 465 12.20 -33.07 9.94
C THR A 465 13.26 -33.78 10.80
N THR A 466 14.24 -33.05 11.35
CA THR A 466 15.20 -33.61 12.32
C THR A 466 14.54 -33.85 13.67
N LYS A 467 13.67 -32.94 14.13
CA LYS A 467 12.99 -33.04 15.43
C LYS A 467 11.86 -34.06 15.49
N TYR A 468 11.04 -34.15 14.44
CA TYR A 468 9.84 -35.00 14.39
C TYR A 468 9.96 -36.21 13.45
N GLY A 469 11.14 -36.40 12.83
CA GLY A 469 11.39 -37.44 11.86
C GLY A 469 10.92 -37.11 10.43
N PRO A 470 11.32 -37.92 9.43
CA PRO A 470 11.02 -37.65 8.01
C PRO A 470 9.55 -37.84 7.64
N ASN A 471 8.79 -38.62 8.41
CA ASN A 471 7.38 -38.90 8.16
C ASN A 471 6.47 -38.01 9.02
N LEU A 472 6.31 -36.74 8.64
CA LEU A 472 5.40 -35.84 9.35
C LEU A 472 3.93 -36.27 9.18
N SER A 473 3.23 -36.38 10.30
CA SER A 473 1.77 -36.58 10.31
C SER A 473 1.06 -35.42 9.58
N GLU A 474 -0.06 -35.74 8.91
CA GLU A 474 -0.85 -34.74 8.19
C GLU A 474 -1.29 -33.52 9.03
N PRO A 475 -1.77 -33.67 10.29
CA PRO A 475 -2.15 -32.51 11.11
C PRO A 475 -0.96 -31.59 11.40
N LEU A 476 0.23 -32.15 11.64
CA LEU A 476 1.46 -31.38 11.88
C LEU A 476 1.84 -30.56 10.63
N ARG A 477 1.76 -31.17 9.44
CA ARG A 477 2.02 -30.45 8.17
C ARG A 477 1.03 -29.33 7.91
N ARG A 478 -0.26 -29.53 8.21
CA ARG A 478 -1.30 -28.49 8.04
C ARG A 478 -1.07 -27.27 8.93
N SER A 479 -0.61 -27.48 10.17
CA SER A 479 -0.24 -26.38 11.08
C SER A 479 1.05 -25.66 10.64
N MET A 480 2.00 -26.41 10.09
CA MET A 480 3.31 -25.90 9.70
C MET A 480 3.31 -25.05 8.42
N VAL A 481 2.53 -25.41 7.39
CA VAL A 481 2.45 -24.68 6.11
C VAL A 481 2.19 -23.17 6.30
N PRO A 482 1.17 -22.72 7.02
CA PRO A 482 0.90 -21.29 7.20
C PRO A 482 2.03 -20.61 7.98
N LEU A 483 2.63 -21.28 8.98
CA LEU A 483 3.76 -20.76 9.74
C LEU A 483 4.97 -20.51 8.84
N ILE A 484 5.43 -21.54 8.09
CA ILE A 484 6.55 -21.45 7.15
C ILE A 484 6.33 -20.35 6.12
N LEU A 485 5.13 -20.31 5.52
CA LEU A 485 4.83 -19.33 4.48
C LEU A 485 4.79 -17.92 5.06
N LYS A 486 4.15 -17.73 6.22
CA LYS A 486 4.03 -16.43 6.88
C LYS A 486 5.39 -15.90 7.33
N SER A 487 6.16 -16.68 8.07
CA SER A 487 7.45 -16.26 8.62
C SER A 487 8.47 -15.99 7.51
N ALA A 488 8.57 -16.88 6.51
CA ALA A 488 9.46 -16.66 5.36
C ALA A 488 9.10 -15.39 4.57
N ASN A 489 7.80 -15.13 4.37
CA ASN A 489 7.35 -13.92 3.67
C ASN A 489 7.58 -12.64 4.50
N GLN A 490 7.45 -12.71 5.83
CA GLN A 490 7.75 -11.60 6.73
C GLN A 490 9.26 -11.29 6.72
N CYS A 491 10.12 -12.30 6.84
CA CYS A 491 11.57 -12.14 6.73
C CYS A 491 11.98 -11.57 5.37
N LYS A 492 11.43 -12.12 4.28
CA LYS A 492 11.62 -11.62 2.91
C LYS A 492 11.35 -10.13 2.80
N SER A 493 10.23 -9.65 3.36
CA SER A 493 9.76 -8.28 3.18
C SER A 493 10.77 -7.20 3.58
N VAL A 494 11.67 -7.49 4.52
CA VAL A 494 12.73 -6.57 4.97
C VAL A 494 13.93 -6.54 4.05
N PHE A 495 14.17 -7.60 3.27
CA PHE A 495 15.33 -7.73 2.39
C PHE A 495 15.00 -7.60 0.90
N ASP A 496 13.72 -7.43 0.58
CA ASP A 496 13.18 -7.26 -0.76
C ASP A 496 13.30 -5.78 -1.23
N SER A 497 12.61 -5.43 -2.32
CA SER A 497 12.40 -4.10 -2.88
C SER A 497 12.04 -2.98 -1.88
N ARG A 498 11.56 -3.32 -0.69
CA ARG A 498 11.30 -2.35 0.38
C ARG A 498 12.58 -1.78 0.99
N LEU A 499 13.63 -2.60 1.09
CA LEU A 499 14.97 -2.14 1.50
C LEU A 499 15.58 -1.21 0.47
N SER A 500 15.39 -1.48 -0.83
CA SER A 500 15.79 -0.53 -1.87
C SER A 500 15.03 0.79 -1.75
N ALA A 501 13.71 0.75 -1.53
CA ALA A 501 12.92 1.97 -1.36
C ALA A 501 13.33 2.78 -0.12
N PHE A 502 13.66 2.11 0.99
CA PHE A 502 14.23 2.73 2.17
C PHE A 502 15.59 3.39 1.87
N THR A 503 16.50 2.65 1.22
CA THR A 503 17.84 3.14 0.87
C THR A 503 17.75 4.36 -0.04
N VAL A 504 16.99 4.25 -1.13
CA VAL A 504 16.70 5.38 -2.04
C VAL A 504 16.14 6.55 -1.26
N GLY A 505 15.19 6.31 -0.35
CA GLY A 505 14.55 7.37 0.40
C GLY A 505 15.51 8.15 1.30
N VAL A 506 16.40 7.45 2.02
CA VAL A 506 17.42 8.09 2.87
C VAL A 506 18.39 8.92 2.04
N PHE A 507 18.92 8.36 0.95
CA PHE A 507 19.86 9.08 0.10
C PHE A 507 19.20 10.20 -0.71
N SER A 508 17.92 10.07 -1.08
CA SER A 508 17.18 11.10 -1.78
C SER A 508 16.94 12.33 -0.90
N LEU A 509 16.70 12.13 0.40
CA LEU A 509 16.68 13.22 1.38
C LEU A 509 18.07 13.85 1.52
N ALA A 510 19.12 13.04 1.70
CA ALA A 510 20.49 13.53 1.88
C ALA A 510 20.97 14.35 0.67
N PHE A 511 20.81 13.84 -0.55
CA PHE A 511 21.15 14.55 -1.79
C PHE A 511 20.26 15.77 -2.02
N GLY A 512 18.98 15.70 -1.63
CA GLY A 512 18.07 16.84 -1.68
C GLY A 512 18.55 18.00 -0.80
N PHE A 513 18.89 17.73 0.47
CA PHE A 513 19.45 18.75 1.36
C PHE A 513 20.79 19.29 0.85
N ALA A 514 21.72 18.42 0.45
CA ALA A 514 23.01 18.84 -0.08
C ALA A 514 22.87 19.79 -1.29
N PHE A 515 21.98 19.46 -2.23
CA PHE A 515 21.69 20.30 -3.40
C PHE A 515 21.09 21.66 -3.02
N VAL A 516 20.21 21.69 -2.02
CA VAL A 516 19.54 22.91 -1.56
C VAL A 516 20.51 23.87 -0.90
N PHE A 517 21.42 23.38 -0.06
CA PHE A 517 22.45 24.21 0.58
C PHE A 517 23.49 24.77 -0.39
N GLU A 518 23.76 24.08 -1.51
CA GLU A 518 24.66 24.58 -2.57
C GLU A 518 24.10 25.84 -3.26
N LYS A 519 22.76 25.98 -3.34
CA LYS A 519 22.14 27.04 -4.15
C LYS A 519 21.97 28.36 -3.41
N ASN A 520 21.41 28.35 -2.20
CA ASN A 520 21.17 29.57 -1.43
C ASN A 520 20.89 29.24 0.04
N VAL A 521 21.77 29.70 0.93
CA VAL A 521 21.75 29.33 2.36
C VAL A 521 20.51 29.84 3.11
N PRO A 522 20.08 31.12 2.98
CA PRO A 522 18.87 31.61 3.66
C PRO A 522 17.59 30.83 3.32
N SER A 523 17.28 30.66 2.03
CA SER A 523 16.07 29.94 1.62
C SER A 523 16.13 28.45 1.95
N ALA A 524 17.32 27.85 1.84
CA ALA A 524 17.58 26.47 2.22
C ALA A 524 17.24 26.20 3.68
N PHE A 525 17.71 27.04 4.59
CA PHE A 525 17.51 26.86 6.03
C PHE A 525 16.03 26.93 6.40
N VAL A 526 15.33 27.96 5.94
CA VAL A 526 13.93 28.19 6.27
C VAL A 526 13.01 27.11 5.69
N CYS A 527 13.21 26.73 4.42
CA CYS A 527 12.43 25.66 3.80
C CYS A 527 12.73 24.30 4.46
N SER A 528 13.98 24.04 4.82
CA SER A 528 14.37 22.79 5.51
C SER A 528 13.66 22.63 6.87
N ILE A 529 13.49 23.72 7.62
CA ILE A 529 12.72 23.71 8.88
C ILE A 529 11.25 23.36 8.59
N CYS A 530 10.64 23.94 7.56
CA CYS A 530 9.25 23.65 7.18
C CYS A 530 9.05 22.17 6.84
N PHE A 531 9.95 21.58 6.06
CA PHE A 531 9.89 20.16 5.69
C PHE A 531 10.27 19.22 6.85
N GLY A 532 11.15 19.65 7.77
CA GLY A 532 11.42 18.94 9.02
C GLY A 532 10.19 18.87 9.92
N LEU A 533 9.48 19.98 10.07
CA LEU A 533 8.20 20.03 10.81
C LEU A 533 7.13 19.14 10.17
N GLN A 534 7.02 19.16 8.83
CA GLN A 534 6.15 18.20 8.11
C GLN A 534 6.46 16.76 8.49
N ALA A 535 7.73 16.36 8.50
CA ALA A 535 8.15 15.00 8.82
C ALA A 535 7.73 14.59 10.24
N MET A 536 7.95 15.49 11.22
CA MET A 536 7.56 15.25 12.61
C MET A 536 6.05 15.10 12.76
N VAL A 537 5.27 16.02 12.18
CA VAL A 537 3.80 16.00 12.24
C VAL A 537 3.26 14.71 11.63
N GLN A 538 3.74 14.32 10.45
CA GLN A 538 3.32 13.07 9.78
C GLN A 538 3.66 11.84 10.61
N TYR A 539 4.85 11.78 11.21
CA TYR A 539 5.27 10.66 12.05
C TYR A 539 4.36 10.48 13.27
N PHE A 540 4.09 11.56 14.01
CA PHE A 540 3.23 11.51 15.19
C PHE A 540 1.81 11.05 14.86
N ILE A 541 1.22 11.60 13.81
CA ILE A 541 -0.15 11.25 13.38
C ILE A 541 -0.22 9.78 12.95
N PHE A 542 0.76 9.32 12.17
CA PHE A 542 0.84 7.93 11.74
C PHE A 542 0.92 6.99 12.94
N ARG A 543 1.77 7.33 13.93
CA ARG A 543 1.95 6.53 15.15
C ARG A 543 0.68 6.45 16.00
N ILE A 544 0.02 7.59 16.24
CA ILE A 544 -1.19 7.64 17.06
C ILE A 544 -2.31 6.80 16.42
N ALA A 545 -2.57 7.01 15.12
CA ALA A 545 -3.63 6.29 14.42
C ALA A 545 -3.34 4.78 14.31
N ASP A 546 -2.09 4.39 14.04
CA ASP A 546 -1.70 2.97 13.93
C ASP A 546 -1.82 2.24 15.27
N VAL A 547 -1.42 2.88 16.39
CA VAL A 547 -1.58 2.31 17.73
C VAL A 547 -3.05 2.10 18.09
N GLN A 548 -3.91 3.08 17.82
CA GLN A 548 -5.34 2.97 18.11
C GLN A 548 -6.01 1.89 17.26
N LEU A 549 -5.69 1.82 15.98
CA LEU A 549 -6.22 0.78 15.09
C LEU A 549 -5.82 -0.61 15.56
N LYS A 550 -4.53 -0.81 15.88
CA LYS A 550 -4.02 -2.11 16.36
C LYS A 550 -4.72 -2.54 17.64
N ARG A 551 -4.93 -1.63 18.60
CA ARG A 551 -5.68 -1.90 19.84
C ARG A 551 -7.14 -2.27 19.57
N ALA A 552 -7.81 -1.54 18.68
CA ALA A 552 -9.21 -1.85 18.33
C ALA A 552 -9.35 -3.21 17.64
N VAL A 553 -8.40 -3.56 16.76
CA VAL A 553 -8.37 -4.86 16.09
C VAL A 553 -8.03 -5.99 17.08
N SER A 554 -7.10 -5.77 18.02
CA SER A 554 -6.77 -6.79 19.02
C SER A 554 -7.94 -7.08 19.95
N GLU A 555 -8.63 -6.07 20.45
CA GLU A 555 -9.81 -6.24 21.31
C GLU A 555 -10.98 -6.92 20.57
N LYS A 556 -11.17 -6.60 19.27
CA LYS A 556 -12.11 -7.32 18.41
C LYS A 556 -11.73 -8.80 18.34
N ASN A 557 -10.46 -9.12 18.06
CA ASN A 557 -10.02 -10.49 17.89
C ASN A 557 -10.05 -11.30 19.21
N GLU A 558 -9.77 -10.67 20.34
CA GLU A 558 -9.87 -11.29 21.67
C GLU A 558 -11.30 -11.70 22.00
N LYS A 559 -12.27 -10.81 21.77
CA LYS A 559 -13.69 -11.14 21.96
C LYS A 559 -14.22 -12.14 20.92
N ALA A 560 -13.64 -12.14 19.72
CA ALA A 560 -13.94 -13.17 18.73
C ALA A 560 -13.54 -14.54 19.26
N LYS A 561 -12.31 -14.67 19.79
CA LYS A 561 -11.83 -15.93 20.38
C LYS A 561 -12.71 -16.42 21.51
N THR A 562 -13.06 -15.57 22.47
CA THR A 562 -13.94 -15.98 23.58
C THR A 562 -15.31 -16.44 23.09
N SER A 563 -15.86 -15.80 22.06
CA SER A 563 -17.13 -16.23 21.45
C SER A 563 -17.02 -17.56 20.69
N ILE A 564 -15.90 -17.81 20.01
CA ILE A 564 -15.64 -19.06 19.28
C ILE A 564 -15.45 -20.21 20.27
N THR A 565 -14.63 -20.03 21.31
CA THR A 565 -14.41 -21.06 22.33
C THR A 565 -15.68 -21.35 23.14
N ALA A 566 -16.52 -20.35 23.38
CA ALA A 566 -17.83 -20.57 23.99
C ALA A 566 -18.76 -21.39 23.09
N PHE A 567 -18.70 -21.19 21.77
CA PHE A 567 -19.48 -21.95 20.79
C PHE A 567 -18.97 -23.38 20.63
N GLU A 568 -17.65 -23.58 20.55
CA GLU A 568 -17.02 -24.91 20.40
C GLU A 568 -17.23 -25.83 21.61
N ASN A 569 -17.47 -25.25 22.80
CA ASN A 569 -17.68 -26.01 24.04
C ASN A 569 -19.14 -26.38 24.30
N MET A 570 -20.10 -25.95 23.47
CA MET A 570 -21.51 -26.33 23.62
C MET A 570 -21.76 -27.72 23.00
N THR A 571 -22.42 -28.62 23.72
CA THR A 571 -22.80 -29.93 23.17
C THR A 571 -23.94 -29.79 22.14
N ASP A 572 -24.01 -30.69 21.14
CA ASP A 572 -24.99 -30.63 20.04
C ASP A 572 -26.47 -30.53 20.51
N ALA A 573 -26.78 -31.10 21.69
CA ALA A 573 -28.10 -31.01 22.31
C ALA A 573 -28.36 -29.62 22.94
N GLU A 574 -27.34 -28.99 23.53
CA GLU A 574 -27.44 -27.66 24.15
C GLU A 574 -27.48 -26.52 23.14
N VAL A 575 -26.83 -26.68 21.97
CA VAL A 575 -26.84 -25.68 20.88
C VAL A 575 -28.26 -25.47 20.36
N ARG A 576 -29.08 -26.53 20.30
CA ARG A 576 -30.43 -26.49 19.73
C ARG A 576 -31.42 -25.74 20.62
N ASP A 577 -31.33 -25.90 21.94
CA ASP A 577 -32.19 -25.21 22.90
C ASP A 577 -31.74 -23.76 23.17
N LYS A 578 -30.42 -23.48 23.12
CA LYS A 578 -29.84 -22.14 23.39
C LYS A 578 -29.54 -21.30 22.14
N LEU A 579 -29.96 -21.75 20.96
CA LEU A 579 -29.83 -21.03 19.68
C LEU A 579 -30.19 -19.52 19.74
N PRO A 580 -31.30 -19.10 20.38
CA PRO A 580 -31.64 -17.68 20.47
C PRO A 580 -30.68 -16.89 21.38
N GLU A 581 -30.12 -17.51 22.42
CA GLU A 581 -29.10 -16.88 23.28
C GLU A 581 -27.77 -16.72 22.54
N ILE A 582 -27.33 -17.75 21.81
CA ILE A 582 -26.13 -17.71 20.97
C ILE A 582 -26.24 -16.58 19.93
N ARG A 583 -27.43 -16.44 19.30
CA ARG A 583 -27.71 -15.34 18.35
C ARG A 583 -27.61 -13.98 19.01
N LYS A 584 -28.16 -13.80 20.22
CA LYS A 584 -28.04 -12.56 21.00
C LYS A 584 -26.59 -12.27 21.36
N GLY A 585 -25.81 -13.28 21.75
CA GLY A 585 -24.39 -13.18 22.06
C GLY A 585 -23.55 -12.72 20.86
N TYR A 586 -23.74 -13.35 19.69
CA TYR A 586 -23.05 -12.98 18.46
C TYR A 586 -23.43 -11.57 17.97
N ASP A 587 -24.71 -11.19 18.08
CA ASP A 587 -25.17 -9.83 17.80
C ASP A 587 -24.56 -8.79 18.77
N GLY A 588 -24.32 -9.19 20.02
CA GLY A 588 -23.58 -8.40 21.02
C GLY A 588 -22.11 -8.21 20.63
N TYR A 589 -21.43 -9.28 20.21
CA TYR A 589 -20.06 -9.21 19.68
C TYR A 589 -19.97 -8.29 18.45
N LEU A 590 -20.87 -8.45 17.48
CA LEU A 590 -20.90 -7.61 16.28
C LEU A 590 -21.18 -6.13 16.60
N ARG A 591 -22.00 -5.85 17.61
CA ARG A 591 -22.22 -4.47 18.13
C ARG A 591 -20.94 -3.90 18.73
N PHE A 592 -20.28 -4.67 19.60
CA PHE A 592 -19.03 -4.24 20.23
C PHE A 592 -17.95 -3.97 19.18
N ALA A 593 -17.73 -4.91 18.26
CA ALA A 593 -16.77 -4.77 17.17
C ALA A 593 -17.06 -3.54 16.31
N PHE A 594 -18.32 -3.29 15.99
CA PHE A 594 -18.73 -2.09 15.26
C PHE A 594 -18.47 -0.81 16.03
N HIS A 595 -18.88 -0.74 17.30
CA HIS A 595 -18.67 0.46 18.12
C HIS A 595 -17.18 0.77 18.26
N ARG A 596 -16.37 -0.25 18.55
CA ARG A 596 -14.91 -0.11 18.74
C ARG A 596 -14.19 0.25 17.45
N LEU A 597 -14.53 -0.36 16.32
CA LEU A 597 -13.97 0.03 15.03
C LEU A 597 -14.45 1.43 14.62
N SER A 598 -15.72 1.76 14.87
CA SER A 598 -16.30 3.05 14.50
C SER A 598 -15.68 4.23 15.25
N SER A 599 -15.29 4.06 16.51
CA SER A 599 -14.63 5.11 17.28
C SER A 599 -13.23 5.45 16.76
N VAL A 600 -12.59 4.55 16.01
CA VAL A 600 -11.24 4.73 15.45
C VAL A 600 -11.27 5.23 13.99
N ILE A 601 -12.42 5.16 13.29
CA ILE A 601 -12.53 5.65 11.90
C ILE A 601 -12.13 7.12 11.80
N GLY A 602 -12.52 7.94 12.77
CA GLY A 602 -12.19 9.36 12.78
C GLY A 602 -10.68 9.60 12.76
N THR A 603 -9.91 8.83 13.54
CA THR A 603 -8.45 8.97 13.58
C THR A 603 -7.76 8.38 12.37
N GLU A 604 -8.32 7.34 11.74
CA GLU A 604 -7.85 6.86 10.43
C GLU A 604 -8.12 7.87 9.31
N ALA A 605 -9.32 8.46 9.28
CA ALA A 605 -9.67 9.49 8.32
C ALA A 605 -8.78 10.72 8.48
N LEU A 606 -8.47 11.10 9.73
CA LEU A 606 -7.52 12.16 10.04
C LEU A 606 -6.14 11.82 9.47
N ARG A 607 -5.62 10.62 9.73
CA ARG A 607 -4.34 10.17 9.16
C ARG A 607 -4.32 10.29 7.64
N PHE A 608 -5.37 9.85 6.95
CA PHE A 608 -5.47 9.97 5.49
C PHE A 608 -5.46 11.42 5.01
N ALA A 609 -6.25 12.29 5.65
CA ALA A 609 -6.32 13.72 5.33
C ALA A 609 -4.96 14.42 5.47
N PHE A 610 -4.22 14.14 6.54
CA PHE A 610 -2.90 14.73 6.76
C PHE A 610 -1.84 14.21 5.77
N ILE A 611 -1.92 12.95 5.34
CA ILE A 611 -1.04 12.42 4.29
C ILE A 611 -1.21 13.20 2.98
N VAL A 612 -2.44 13.59 2.65
CA VAL A 612 -2.75 14.37 1.43
C VAL A 612 -2.42 15.86 1.62
N ALA A 613 -2.81 16.45 2.74
CA ALA A 613 -2.78 17.90 2.93
C ALA A 613 -1.42 18.45 3.37
N VAL A 614 -0.73 17.81 4.33
CA VAL A 614 0.50 18.37 4.92
C VAL A 614 1.57 18.64 3.88
N PRO A 615 1.90 17.73 2.94
CA PRO A 615 2.91 18.02 1.91
C PRO A 615 2.56 19.25 1.06
N GLN A 616 1.27 19.40 0.70
CA GLN A 616 0.77 20.51 -0.12
C GLN A 616 0.83 21.83 0.66
N VAL A 617 0.38 21.82 1.92
CA VAL A 617 0.42 22.98 2.81
C VAL A 617 1.86 23.41 3.08
N THR A 618 2.76 22.47 3.37
CA THR A 618 4.19 22.77 3.60
C THR A 618 4.85 23.33 2.35
N GLN A 619 4.52 22.80 1.16
CA GLN A 619 4.98 23.36 -0.10
C GLN A 619 4.49 24.81 -0.28
N ALA A 620 3.21 25.07 -0.02
CA ALA A 620 2.63 26.41 -0.12
C ALA A 620 3.26 27.40 0.88
N ILE A 621 3.42 27.01 2.15
CA ILE A 621 4.08 27.83 3.18
C ILE A 621 5.55 28.10 2.81
N SER A 622 6.25 27.11 2.26
CA SER A 622 7.64 27.30 1.81
C SER A 622 7.74 28.33 0.68
N TYR A 623 6.77 28.36 -0.25
CA TYR A 623 6.71 29.43 -1.24
C TYR A 623 6.34 30.79 -0.65
N VAL A 624 5.46 30.85 0.36
CA VAL A 624 5.11 32.11 1.05
C VAL A 624 6.35 32.73 1.68
N VAL A 625 7.04 31.97 2.53
CA VAL A 625 8.23 32.46 3.23
C VAL A 625 9.38 32.71 2.24
N GLY A 626 9.48 31.87 1.21
CA GLY A 626 10.44 32.06 0.13
C GLY A 626 10.23 33.35 -0.66
N CYS A 627 8.99 33.68 -1.02
CA CYS A 627 8.68 34.90 -1.76
C CYS A 627 8.98 36.16 -0.94
N PHE A 628 8.83 36.09 0.39
CA PHE A 628 9.30 37.16 1.28
C PHE A 628 10.81 37.38 1.13
N LEU A 629 11.62 36.31 1.11
CA LEU A 629 13.07 36.42 0.89
C LEU A 629 13.45 36.92 -0.51
N VAL A 630 12.64 36.62 -1.53
CA VAL A 630 12.81 37.14 -2.89
C VAL A 630 12.60 38.65 -2.93
N VAL A 631 11.57 39.12 -2.24
CA VAL A 631 11.22 40.53 -2.14
C VAL A 631 12.28 41.34 -1.40
N GLU A 632 12.92 40.77 -0.38
CA GLU A 632 14.06 41.35 0.32
C GLU A 632 15.38 41.29 -0.49
N GLY A 633 15.35 40.75 -1.70
CA GLY A 633 16.52 40.66 -2.59
C GLY A 633 17.55 39.57 -2.20
N LEU A 634 17.23 38.72 -1.21
CA LEU A 634 18.15 37.68 -0.72
C LEU A 634 18.20 36.44 -1.63
N VAL A 635 17.18 36.23 -2.47
CA VAL A 635 16.99 35.00 -3.25
C VAL A 635 16.43 35.33 -4.63
N ARG A 636 16.93 34.66 -5.69
CA ARG A 636 16.32 34.74 -7.03
C ARG A 636 15.07 33.85 -7.11
N PRO A 637 13.98 34.26 -7.80
CA PRO A 637 12.75 33.49 -7.88
C PRO A 637 12.92 32.05 -8.40
N VAL A 638 13.76 31.84 -9.43
CA VAL A 638 14.00 30.50 -9.98
C VAL A 638 14.81 29.61 -9.02
N VAL A 639 15.71 30.21 -8.23
CA VAL A 639 16.45 29.50 -7.18
C VAL A 639 15.50 29.07 -6.05
N LEU A 640 14.54 29.92 -5.68
CA LEU A 640 13.50 29.54 -4.73
C LEU A 640 12.68 28.34 -5.23
N TYR A 641 12.28 28.33 -6.50
CA TYR A 641 11.61 27.19 -7.10
C TYR A 641 12.45 25.91 -7.01
N LYS A 642 13.75 25.98 -7.38
CA LYS A 642 14.69 24.85 -7.26
C LYS A 642 14.68 24.31 -5.82
N VAL A 643 14.85 25.17 -4.82
CA VAL A 643 14.90 24.80 -3.40
C VAL A 643 13.60 24.13 -2.93
N VAL A 644 12.45 24.77 -3.14
CA VAL A 644 11.16 24.27 -2.64
C VAL A 644 10.76 22.96 -3.32
N GLN A 645 10.95 22.84 -4.64
CA GLN A 645 10.60 21.61 -5.34
C GLN A 645 11.52 20.45 -4.99
N THR A 646 12.82 20.68 -4.78
CA THR A 646 13.74 19.59 -4.42
C THR A 646 13.33 19.01 -3.07
N LEU A 647 13.09 19.88 -2.08
CA LEU A 647 12.65 19.44 -0.75
C LEU A 647 11.27 18.76 -0.80
N TYR A 648 10.33 19.28 -1.58
CA TYR A 648 9.01 18.66 -1.76
C TYR A 648 9.10 17.25 -2.34
N MET A 649 9.86 17.06 -3.43
CA MET A 649 10.03 15.75 -4.05
C MET A 649 10.80 14.78 -3.15
N SER A 650 11.86 15.24 -2.48
CA SER A 650 12.62 14.42 -1.54
C SER A 650 11.82 14.07 -0.28
N ALA A 651 10.90 14.93 0.17
CA ALA A 651 10.07 14.68 1.35
C ALA A 651 9.09 13.50 1.16
N PHE A 652 8.72 13.13 -0.07
CA PHE A 652 7.94 11.91 -0.33
C PHE A 652 8.66 10.64 0.14
N SER A 653 9.99 10.66 0.23
CA SER A 653 10.80 9.57 0.77
C SER A 653 10.58 9.31 2.26
N ILE A 654 10.04 10.27 3.02
CA ILE A 654 9.74 10.08 4.45
C ILE A 654 8.67 8.99 4.62
N ALA A 655 7.70 8.93 3.71
CA ALA A 655 6.64 7.91 3.76
C ALA A 655 7.20 6.49 3.55
N THR A 656 8.16 6.31 2.63
CA THR A 656 8.77 5.00 2.38
C THR A 656 9.65 4.56 3.56
N ILE A 657 10.36 5.49 4.19
CA ILE A 657 11.14 5.27 5.41
C ILE A 657 10.23 4.82 6.57
N ALA A 658 9.10 5.50 6.76
CA ALA A 658 8.14 5.16 7.80
C ALA A 658 7.50 3.78 7.57
N GLN A 659 7.20 3.43 6.32
CA GLN A 659 6.64 2.12 5.96
C GLN A 659 7.62 0.98 6.28
N PHE A 660 8.91 1.17 5.99
CA PHE A 660 9.94 0.16 6.26
C PHE A 660 10.06 -0.21 7.75
N ASN A 661 9.89 0.75 8.67
CA ASN A 661 9.89 0.46 10.11
C ASN A 661 8.77 -0.52 10.52
N THR A 662 7.62 -0.42 9.87
CA THR A 662 6.48 -1.32 10.12
C THR A 662 6.82 -2.75 9.66
N ASP A 663 7.55 -2.87 8.56
CA ASP A 663 7.95 -4.16 7.99
C ASP A 663 9.05 -4.83 8.80
N VAL A 664 10.01 -4.05 9.31
CA VAL A 664 11.02 -4.54 10.26
C VAL A 664 10.35 -5.11 11.51
N HIS A 665 9.31 -4.44 12.02
CA HIS A 665 8.54 -4.96 13.15
C HIS A 665 7.83 -6.27 12.81
N GLN A 666 7.24 -6.39 11.61
CA GLN A 666 6.59 -7.64 11.18
C GLN A 666 7.59 -8.78 10.98
N ALA A 667 8.78 -8.52 10.43
CA ALA A 667 9.83 -9.51 10.29
C ALA A 667 10.39 -9.97 11.63
N ARG A 668 10.49 -9.09 12.63
CA ARG A 668 10.88 -9.47 13.99
C ARG A 668 9.85 -10.42 14.60
N ILE A 669 8.55 -10.13 14.46
CA ILE A 669 7.49 -11.05 14.90
C ILE A 669 7.65 -12.40 14.19
N GLY A 670 7.82 -12.40 12.86
CA GLY A 670 8.01 -13.63 12.11
C GLY A 670 9.26 -14.42 12.51
N ALA A 671 10.32 -13.76 12.94
CA ALA A 671 11.53 -14.39 13.46
C ALA A 671 11.35 -14.94 14.89
N VAL A 672 10.49 -14.32 15.72
CA VAL A 672 10.12 -14.85 17.04
C VAL A 672 9.22 -16.08 16.88
N ASP A 673 8.20 -16.01 16.01
CA ASP A 673 7.34 -17.15 15.64
C ASP A 673 8.19 -18.37 15.18
N LEU A 674 9.38 -18.14 14.64
CA LEU A 674 10.36 -19.18 14.26
C LEU A 674 11.16 -19.70 15.45
N ASN A 675 11.70 -18.81 16.29
CA ASN A 675 12.46 -19.16 17.49
C ASN A 675 11.64 -20.06 18.44
N ASP A 676 10.38 -19.68 18.65
CA ASP A 676 9.42 -20.35 19.51
C ASP A 676 9.17 -21.81 19.13
N VAL A 677 9.41 -22.13 17.87
CA VAL A 677 9.19 -23.44 17.28
C VAL A 677 10.47 -24.27 17.21
N ILE A 678 11.61 -23.59 17.03
CA ILE A 678 12.93 -24.21 16.89
C ILE A 678 13.54 -24.55 18.27
N GLY A 679 13.29 -23.75 19.32
CA GLY A 679 13.90 -23.93 20.66
C GLY A 679 15.30 -23.29 20.76
N GLU A 680 15.64 -22.67 21.89
CA GLU A 680 16.91 -21.92 22.07
C GLU A 680 18.16 -22.84 22.11
N ASP A 681 18.03 -24.11 22.53
CA ASP A 681 19.17 -25.00 22.83
C ASP A 681 19.82 -25.67 21.59
N ASP A 682 19.08 -25.81 20.48
CA ASP A 682 19.58 -26.51 19.27
C ASP A 682 20.45 -25.61 18.37
N LEU A 683 20.37 -24.28 18.53
CA LEU A 683 21.07 -23.29 17.71
C LEU A 683 22.58 -23.21 18.00
N GLU A 684 23.03 -23.58 19.21
CA GLU A 684 24.46 -23.64 19.55
C GLU A 684 25.14 -24.86 18.92
N SER A 685 24.42 -25.97 18.75
CA SER A 685 24.94 -27.17 18.06
C SER A 685 25.23 -26.89 16.58
N HIS A 686 24.39 -26.10 15.89
CA HIS A 686 24.58 -25.72 14.49
C HIS A 686 25.71 -24.70 14.27
N ASN A 687 26.07 -23.92 15.27
CA ASN A 687 27.27 -23.05 15.20
C ASN A 687 28.57 -23.85 15.11
N SER A 688 28.60 -25.10 15.60
CA SER A 688 29.76 -25.98 15.48
C SER A 688 29.87 -26.64 14.09
N SER A 689 28.74 -26.99 13.47
CA SER A 689 28.70 -27.64 12.15
C SER A 689 28.87 -26.69 10.96
N ILE A 690 28.57 -25.40 11.13
CA ILE A 690 28.80 -24.37 10.10
C ILE A 690 30.23 -23.79 10.21
N ARG A 691 30.86 -23.86 11.39
CA ARG A 691 32.26 -23.44 11.61
C ARG A 691 33.28 -24.51 11.24
N SER A 692 32.95 -25.79 11.39
CA SER A 692 33.76 -26.86 10.80
C SER A 692 33.36 -27.00 9.34
N GLY A 693 34.26 -26.70 8.41
CA GLY A 693 34.07 -27.02 6.98
C GLY A 693 34.12 -28.53 6.76
N ALA A 694 33.23 -29.30 7.39
CA ALA A 694 33.19 -30.74 7.28
C ALA A 694 32.53 -31.12 5.95
N ASN A 695 33.34 -31.76 5.11
CA ASN A 695 33.01 -32.22 3.76
C ASN A 695 31.61 -32.82 3.65
N ILE A 696 30.86 -32.29 2.70
CA ILE A 696 29.65 -32.92 2.15
C ILE A 696 30.11 -34.23 1.50
N VAL A 697 29.96 -35.34 2.21
CA VAL A 697 30.12 -36.68 1.65
C VAL A 697 28.87 -36.96 0.81
N HIS A 698 29.07 -37.06 -0.50
CA HIS A 698 28.12 -37.67 -1.43
C HIS A 698 27.91 -39.14 -1.05
N PRO A 699 26.67 -39.63 -0.86
CA PRO A 699 26.38 -41.04 -1.03
C PRO A 699 26.20 -41.28 -2.53
N SER A 700 27.15 -42.06 -3.05
CA SER A 700 27.18 -42.67 -4.37
C SER A 700 25.94 -43.49 -4.68
N ALA A 701 25.69 -43.63 -5.99
CA ALA A 701 24.72 -44.52 -6.60
C ALA A 701 24.76 -45.96 -6.03
N ALA A 702 23.58 -46.48 -5.74
CA ALA A 702 23.14 -47.86 -5.97
C ALA A 702 21.61 -47.85 -5.99
#